data_AF-A0A6B3W646-F1
#
_entry.id   AF-A0A6B3W646-F1
#
_cell.length_a   1.000
_cell.length_b   1.000
_cell.length_c   1.000
_cell.angle_alpha   90.00
_cell.angle_beta   90.00
_cell.angle_gamma   90.00
#
_symmetry.space_group_name_H-M   'P 1'
#
loop_
_entity.id
_entity.type
_entity.pdbx_description
1 polymer ?
#
loop_
_entity_poly.entity_id
_entity_poly.type
_entity_poly.pdbx_seq_one_letter_code
_entity_poly.pdbx_strand_id
1 'polypeptide(L)'
;MQYAKRFPFFIASALALLGGVPPLVTSAAAQPIHSNLIANGDFEAFSDWTLLDAPLWGSSSFDPDYFCNSPNPTGCLQASVTPIASSGERRVSSAWQCVDVEPNRAYEMSLDIHGNLGNPGSSSARMLLLDVTGNPCPEADSPPQIGDSFASAFLFEPFGWGSASGVGIVPAGVTRVATALHSTTGSSSESAKFFFDNAVLGKLRPDVSVQMSVSATELDPLQQFTIEVSYDSQYNGTPLDLRIIHGDRISLVGYVCDAGAVVDASQGGEHFFRWFNIPEDPQPHTRSCTITARADSGFAGVVGLNAVADCADCDGDLNPGDNDVSIPVEILEAPDMSVSVAASELPEAGDEFNVFLEVENLGTSSEPLLTMVSVEISEPMLFHSVTGEHCSLTETMPGLVEGAVWVSHASPSECQLAFGIPEDQVAMGVDVAVYSVTDRDYISSNDTAVASSRIVNLTVNRSIDGWDGSPGDGICESSSGNDDCSLRAAVMEANALAAATGRTFTVKVPYSPFSYTLARTSGEDESLHGSLKIKRRMHLVGIPDEDGNLPFVVGSFPTVETDRLIRIGNPASFVRIENMHLQGQGLVPTDTDGNGTDGGLILHQSGELVLSNVTLTDGMTDGSGGALHSASDDGNGHLTLEQVRIFDNEASDGGGLTFMPESFATLSVIDSNVHDNQANAAGGGILAWNSGGGSLPAVAIQRSALHGNAALLGGGAYLYGVFLAQVSNSTVSGNIAETSGGGISVEAATSLAVNNSTIAFNEAGPGDNNSGNGGGLYVNANATATLYNSIVSSNTGKEACSRPNPSLPPICVPQAANCYGSVDSAGYNAMAGDSECAFNSGGSDDATHVQLGALADNGGSTPTHAPASFNWIVDAGDPACLDRPGGEPLLIDQRGAVRPADGDEDATAQCDRGAYELSENARVSVLVDDAALGRVQSSPTGIWCGEGTNDSCSALFSLDAEVVLTATLASGSGGEFIGWEGACAGQGAVCTVTAAGNVETTALFVLAAQPDFLLGCEGGSTVEVQEGGTAQVSCSVESVNGYSQAVSLLCFESATSIDCQPSAVSVTPPADGSQSFTLSVNAGQTPPGDYSLLVEGSDGERVRQAGLGLSVVEPVSGALFSDRFEQ
;
A
#
# COMPACT_ATOMS: atom_id res chain seq x y z
N MET A 1 28.70 -58.36 13.23
CA MET A 1 29.89 -58.94 13.93
C MET A 1 30.79 -57.79 14.40
N GLN A 2 31.38 -57.87 15.60
CA GLN A 2 32.37 -56.92 16.20
C GLN A 2 31.95 -55.43 16.25
N TYR A 3 31.64 -54.78 17.38
CA TYR A 3 32.39 -54.46 18.63
C TYR A 3 33.56 -53.45 18.55
N ALA A 4 33.31 -52.27 19.17
CA ALA A 4 34.17 -51.54 20.15
C ALA A 4 35.23 -50.49 19.72
N LYS A 5 34.98 -49.22 20.13
CA LYS A 5 35.81 -48.28 20.94
C LYS A 5 34.87 -47.10 21.34
N ARG A 6 34.73 -46.55 22.56
CA ARG A 6 35.54 -46.27 23.78
C ARG A 6 36.42 -44.98 23.77
N PHE A 7 35.88 -43.95 24.45
CA PHE A 7 36.47 -42.84 25.24
C PHE A 7 37.95 -43.02 25.72
N PRO A 8 38.76 -41.93 25.90
CA PRO A 8 38.63 -41.06 27.11
C PRO A 8 39.16 -39.57 27.11
N PHE A 9 38.44 -38.71 27.87
CA PHE A 9 38.89 -37.64 28.83
C PHE A 9 39.98 -36.54 28.58
N PHE A 10 39.60 -35.27 28.92
CA PHE A 10 40.13 -34.37 30.01
C PHE A 10 40.67 -32.92 29.73
N ILE A 11 39.89 -31.92 30.20
CA ILE A 11 40.24 -30.75 31.09
C ILE A 11 40.87 -29.40 30.58
N ALA A 12 40.45 -28.30 31.25
CA ALA A 12 41.02 -26.92 31.36
C ALA A 12 40.87 -25.88 30.21
N SER A 13 40.81 -24.54 30.40
CA SER A 13 40.48 -23.68 31.58
C SER A 13 40.36 -22.16 31.22
N ALA A 14 39.39 -21.47 31.85
CA ALA A 14 39.40 -20.07 32.40
C ALA A 14 39.78 -18.79 31.58
N LEU A 15 38.80 -17.88 31.46
CA LEU A 15 38.78 -16.42 31.77
C LEU A 15 39.74 -15.38 31.12
N ALA A 16 39.17 -14.35 30.45
CA ALA A 16 39.61 -12.93 30.24
C ALA A 16 39.10 -12.39 28.87
N LEU A 17 38.86 -11.09 28.59
CA LEU A 17 38.67 -9.86 29.39
C LEU A 17 37.88 -8.83 28.52
N LEU A 18 37.14 -7.91 29.12
CA LEU A 18 36.39 -6.86 28.40
C LEU A 18 37.27 -5.68 27.94
N GLY A 19 36.93 -5.06 26.81
CA GLY A 19 37.70 -3.97 26.17
C GLY A 19 37.30 -2.55 26.59
N GLY A 20 37.86 -1.52 25.94
CA GLY A 20 37.59 -0.11 26.26
C GLY A 20 37.79 0.91 25.11
N VAL A 21 36.77 1.78 24.98
CA VAL A 21 36.74 3.27 24.77
C VAL A 21 38.05 4.08 24.89
N PRO A 22 38.14 5.39 24.48
CA PRO A 22 37.11 6.44 24.19
C PRO A 22 37.20 6.93 22.71
N PRO A 23 36.94 8.20 22.23
CA PRO A 23 36.46 9.50 22.80
C PRO A 23 35.34 10.23 21.96
N LEU A 24 34.94 11.52 22.08
CA LEU A 24 34.64 12.56 23.13
C LEU A 24 34.10 13.84 22.40
N VAL A 25 33.31 14.80 22.94
CA VAL A 25 32.59 14.93 24.23
C VAL A 25 31.05 15.03 23.98
N THR A 26 30.24 16.13 24.02
CA THR A 26 30.29 17.57 24.44
C THR A 26 28.88 18.13 24.75
N SER A 27 28.57 18.49 26.01
CA SER A 27 27.56 19.51 26.39
C SER A 27 27.70 19.94 27.87
N ALA A 28 27.55 21.23 28.19
CA ALA A 28 27.60 21.82 29.55
C ALA A 28 27.29 23.34 29.53
N ALA A 29 26.78 24.01 30.58
CA ALA A 29 26.02 23.58 31.77
C ALA A 29 25.45 24.79 32.57
N ALA A 30 24.31 24.58 33.26
CA ALA A 30 23.83 25.27 34.49
C ALA A 30 23.32 26.74 34.45
N GLN A 31 22.55 27.09 35.51
CA GLN A 31 21.76 28.30 35.82
C GLN A 31 22.52 29.24 36.83
N PRO A 32 21.98 30.20 37.65
CA PRO A 32 20.57 30.67 37.92
C PRO A 32 20.31 32.18 38.37
N ILE A 33 19.02 32.51 38.65
CA ILE A 33 18.48 33.53 39.63
C ILE A 33 18.43 35.07 39.28
N HIS A 34 17.60 35.85 40.02
CA HIS A 34 16.95 37.15 39.67
C HIS A 34 17.52 38.50 40.24
N SER A 35 17.15 39.63 39.58
CA SER A 35 16.75 40.99 40.12
C SER A 35 17.75 42.05 40.66
N ASN A 36 17.48 43.38 40.47
CA ASN A 36 17.87 44.56 41.31
C ASN A 36 17.33 45.99 40.86
N LEU A 37 17.73 47.10 41.54
CA LEU A 37 17.03 48.42 41.82
C LEU A 37 17.30 49.75 40.99
N ILE A 38 16.23 50.55 40.72
CA ILE A 38 15.90 52.03 40.92
C ILE A 38 16.92 53.24 40.75
N ALA A 39 16.54 54.37 40.05
CA ALA A 39 16.69 55.85 40.42
C ALA A 39 16.27 56.95 39.34
N ASN A 40 16.07 58.25 39.71
CA ASN A 40 15.34 59.37 39.00
C ASN A 40 16.19 60.59 38.43
N GLY A 41 15.58 61.56 37.68
CA GLY A 41 16.10 62.96 37.46
C GLY A 41 15.35 63.92 36.46
N ASP A 42 15.54 65.27 36.55
CA ASP A 42 14.68 66.40 36.03
C ASP A 42 15.52 67.71 35.66
N PHE A 43 15.13 68.82 34.94
CA PHE A 43 14.00 69.34 34.10
C PHE A 43 14.43 70.64 33.26
N GLU A 44 13.55 71.32 32.46
CA GLU A 44 13.83 72.37 31.40
C GLU A 44 13.51 73.89 31.66
N ALA A 45 13.95 74.81 30.74
CA ALA A 45 13.24 76.04 30.23
C ALA A 45 13.99 76.82 29.08
N PHE A 46 13.26 77.49 28.13
CA PHE A 46 13.77 78.21 26.92
C PHE A 46 13.69 79.78 26.94
N SER A 47 14.52 80.51 26.15
CA SER A 47 14.25 81.90 25.66
C SER A 47 15.18 82.45 24.54
N ASP A 48 14.61 83.27 23.64
CA ASP A 48 15.28 84.13 22.60
C ASP A 48 14.99 85.63 22.89
N TRP A 49 15.47 86.70 22.21
CA TRP A 49 16.15 86.97 20.92
C TRP A 49 17.21 88.10 21.08
N THR A 50 18.04 88.38 20.06
CA THR A 50 18.96 89.55 20.02
C THR A 50 19.03 90.28 18.66
N LEU A 51 19.48 91.55 18.68
CA LEU A 51 19.56 92.51 17.56
C LEU A 51 21.00 93.00 17.30
N LEU A 52 21.26 93.56 16.12
CA LEU A 52 22.54 94.17 15.68
C LEU A 52 22.38 95.69 15.46
N ASP A 53 23.42 96.48 15.79
CA ASP A 53 23.47 97.96 15.67
C ASP A 53 24.87 98.43 15.16
N ALA A 54 24.95 99.03 13.96
CA ALA A 54 26.09 99.90 13.52
C ALA A 54 25.86 100.64 12.17
N PRO A 55 25.44 101.92 12.16
CA PRO A 55 25.33 102.73 10.94
C PRO A 55 26.65 103.10 10.22
N LEU A 56 26.67 103.02 8.87
CA LEU A 56 27.85 103.21 8.00
C LEU A 56 28.01 104.64 7.42
N TRP A 57 28.14 105.65 8.28
CA TRP A 57 28.12 107.08 7.88
C TRP A 57 29.45 107.66 7.33
N GLY A 58 29.91 107.10 6.20
CA GLY A 58 30.61 107.83 5.12
C GLY A 58 32.07 108.27 5.29
N SER A 59 32.83 108.27 4.19
CA SER A 59 34.10 109.00 4.06
C SER A 59 34.52 109.24 2.60
N SER A 60 35.55 110.08 2.44
CA SER A 60 36.58 110.01 1.40
C SER A 60 36.20 109.89 -0.10
N SER A 61 35.55 110.94 -0.63
CA SER A 61 35.93 111.39 -1.99
C SER A 61 37.30 112.07 -1.92
N PHE A 62 38.33 111.47 -2.51
CA PHE A 62 39.74 111.73 -2.19
C PHE A 62 40.60 111.54 -3.46
N ASP A 63 41.79 112.15 -3.47
CA ASP A 63 42.96 111.68 -4.22
C ASP A 63 43.64 110.55 -3.40
N PRO A 64 44.96 110.29 -3.45
CA PRO A 64 45.70 109.86 -2.26
C PRO A 64 46.05 111.04 -1.33
N ASP A 65 45.17 112.04 -1.27
CA ASP A 65 45.15 113.26 -0.44
C ASP A 65 43.69 113.82 -0.47
N TYR A 66 43.08 114.44 0.55
CA TYR A 66 43.60 114.90 1.84
C TYR A 66 42.58 114.79 3.00
N PHE A 67 41.37 114.26 2.79
CA PHE A 67 40.25 114.40 3.76
C PHE A 67 40.32 113.53 5.03
N CYS A 68 41.40 112.76 5.20
CA CYS A 68 41.84 112.08 6.42
C CYS A 68 43.36 112.28 6.65
N ASN A 69 44.04 113.16 5.89
CA ASN A 69 45.47 113.46 6.07
C ASN A 69 45.66 114.58 7.12
N SER A 70 45.09 114.34 8.30
CA SER A 70 45.12 115.22 9.49
C SER A 70 45.11 114.35 10.75
N PRO A 71 45.91 114.64 11.81
CA PRO A 71 46.43 113.60 12.72
C PRO A 71 45.49 113.16 13.85
N ASN A 72 45.67 111.91 14.31
CA ASN A 72 44.62 111.08 14.96
C ASN A 72 43.43 110.91 13.96
N PRO A 73 42.20 110.51 14.35
CA PRO A 73 41.75 109.73 15.50
C PRO A 73 40.92 108.47 15.13
N THR A 74 40.46 107.79 16.17
CA THR A 74 39.40 106.77 16.23
C THR A 74 38.29 106.85 15.17
N GLY A 75 37.78 105.67 14.76
CA GLY A 75 36.50 105.53 14.04
C GLY A 75 36.62 105.50 12.52
N CYS A 76 37.71 106.02 11.96
CA CYS A 76 38.04 105.82 10.55
C CYS A 76 38.62 104.41 10.35
N LEU A 77 37.76 103.44 10.00
CA LEU A 77 38.17 102.51 8.95
C LEU A 77 38.39 103.35 7.69
N GLN A 78 39.56 103.27 7.07
CA GLN A 78 39.72 103.79 5.72
C GLN A 78 38.87 102.93 4.80
N ALA A 79 37.63 103.35 4.52
CA ALA A 79 36.94 102.89 3.32
C ALA A 79 37.79 103.35 2.14
N SER A 80 38.72 102.49 1.73
CA SER A 80 39.84 102.85 0.87
C SER A 80 39.33 102.91 -0.57
N VAL A 81 38.67 104.02 -0.91
CA VAL A 81 38.27 104.39 -2.26
C VAL A 81 39.52 104.72 -3.08
N THR A 82 40.40 103.72 -3.21
CA THR A 82 41.56 103.69 -4.09
C THR A 82 41.04 103.38 -5.48
N PRO A 83 40.93 104.36 -6.38
CA PRO A 83 40.18 104.16 -7.59
C PRO A 83 40.96 103.24 -8.53
N ILE A 84 40.34 102.10 -8.86
CA ILE A 84 40.95 101.01 -9.64
C ILE A 84 41.69 101.55 -10.86
N ALA A 85 42.91 101.02 -11.09
CA ALA A 85 43.87 101.53 -12.04
C ALA A 85 43.28 101.74 -13.44
N SER A 86 43.59 102.90 -14.02
CA SER A 86 42.87 103.45 -15.15
C SER A 86 43.22 102.82 -16.49
N SER A 87 42.19 102.35 -17.20
CA SER A 87 41.96 102.97 -18.51
C SER A 87 41.47 104.40 -18.24
N GLY A 88 41.96 105.38 -19.01
CA GLY A 88 41.49 106.76 -18.85
C GLY A 88 40.01 106.87 -19.20
N GLU A 89 39.07 107.15 -18.28
CA GLU A 89 39.23 107.39 -16.83
C GLU A 89 38.00 106.88 -16.02
N ARG A 90 37.92 105.60 -15.62
CA ARG A 90 36.84 105.11 -14.70
C ARG A 90 37.35 104.85 -13.27
N ARG A 91 36.50 105.05 -12.25
CA ARG A 91 36.81 104.95 -10.80
C ARG A 91 35.76 104.10 -10.02
N VAL A 92 36.12 103.49 -8.89
CA VAL A 92 35.37 102.41 -8.16
C VAL A 92 35.57 102.52 -6.63
N SER A 93 34.59 102.08 -5.80
CA SER A 93 34.55 102.26 -4.33
C SER A 93 33.88 101.08 -3.56
N SER A 94 34.31 100.76 -2.31
CA SER A 94 33.72 99.68 -1.47
C SER A 94 33.93 99.77 0.06
N ALA A 95 33.12 99.05 0.88
CA ALA A 95 33.21 98.92 2.36
C ALA A 95 32.53 97.61 2.91
N TRP A 96 32.82 97.15 4.14
CA TRP A 96 32.33 95.87 4.72
C TRP A 96 32.35 95.71 6.28
N GLN A 97 31.61 94.72 6.83
CA GLN A 97 31.61 94.29 8.26
C GLN A 97 31.28 92.78 8.45
N CYS A 98 31.84 92.11 9.48
CA CYS A 98 31.64 90.68 9.80
C CYS A 98 30.55 90.36 10.85
N VAL A 99 29.95 89.16 10.77
CA VAL A 99 29.04 88.53 11.77
C VAL A 99 29.28 87.00 11.81
N ASP A 100 29.26 86.38 13.01
CA ASP A 100 29.29 84.91 13.19
C ASP A 100 27.91 84.28 12.93
N VAL A 101 27.86 83.09 12.30
CA VAL A 101 26.64 82.40 11.87
C VAL A 101 26.76 80.87 12.02
N GLU A 102 25.62 80.18 12.13
CA GLU A 102 25.56 78.71 12.07
C GLU A 102 25.55 78.21 10.61
N PRO A 103 26.48 77.32 10.19
CA PRO A 103 26.40 76.65 8.90
C PRO A 103 25.07 75.92 8.69
N ASN A 104 24.61 75.83 7.43
CA ASN A 104 23.37 75.20 6.96
C ASN A 104 22.04 75.79 7.48
N ARG A 105 22.05 76.74 8.42
CA ARG A 105 20.83 77.41 8.91
C ARG A 105 20.40 78.57 8.00
N ALA A 106 19.09 78.83 7.97
CA ALA A 106 18.48 79.93 7.22
C ALA A 106 18.40 81.23 8.05
N TYR A 107 18.74 82.36 7.42
CA TYR A 107 18.71 83.70 8.02
C TYR A 107 18.12 84.77 7.06
N GLU A 108 17.53 85.84 7.60
CA GLU A 108 17.00 87.01 6.87
C GLU A 108 17.80 88.30 7.16
N MET A 109 18.04 89.15 6.14
CA MET A 109 18.83 90.40 6.21
C MET A 109 18.10 91.63 5.62
N SER A 110 18.43 92.87 6.04
CA SER A 110 17.86 94.15 5.52
C SER A 110 18.86 95.35 5.53
N LEU A 111 18.67 96.39 4.67
CA LEU A 111 19.54 97.59 4.49
C LEU A 111 18.82 98.88 3.97
N ASP A 112 19.33 100.10 4.28
CA ASP A 112 18.96 101.45 3.76
C ASP A 112 20.14 102.32 3.22
N ILE A 113 19.96 103.11 2.12
CA ILE A 113 21.02 103.90 1.42
C ILE A 113 20.62 105.26 0.80
N HIS A 114 21.60 106.14 0.44
CA HIS A 114 21.40 107.43 -0.26
C HIS A 114 22.57 107.90 -1.19
N GLY A 115 22.31 108.56 -2.34
CA GLY A 115 23.38 109.12 -3.19
C GLY A 115 22.95 109.93 -4.44
N ASN A 116 23.90 110.66 -5.05
CA ASN A 116 23.68 111.53 -6.22
C ASN A 116 24.87 111.46 -7.20
N LEU A 117 24.63 111.06 -8.47
CA LEU A 117 25.67 110.81 -9.46
C LEU A 117 25.50 111.65 -10.74
N GLY A 118 26.62 112.04 -11.34
CA GLY A 118 26.63 112.68 -12.66
C GLY A 118 26.22 111.71 -13.77
N ASN A 119 25.21 112.12 -14.56
CA ASN A 119 24.70 111.48 -15.78
C ASN A 119 24.43 109.94 -15.66
N PRO A 120 23.19 109.52 -15.34
CA PRO A 120 22.92 108.26 -14.64
C PRO A 120 23.26 106.96 -15.41
N GLY A 121 23.27 106.97 -16.75
CA GLY A 121 23.41 105.76 -17.59
C GLY A 121 24.79 105.10 -17.61
N SER A 122 25.58 105.17 -16.52
CA SER A 122 26.97 104.70 -16.51
C SER A 122 27.52 104.21 -15.16
N SER A 123 26.74 104.26 -14.07
CA SER A 123 27.20 103.99 -12.71
C SER A 123 26.23 103.11 -11.91
N SER A 124 26.71 102.25 -11.02
CA SER A 124 25.88 101.29 -10.27
C SER A 124 26.48 100.92 -8.90
N ALA A 125 25.65 100.43 -7.98
CA ALA A 125 26.07 99.90 -6.68
C ALA A 125 25.41 98.52 -6.40
N ARG A 126 26.12 97.64 -5.66
CA ARG A 126 25.68 96.30 -5.25
C ARG A 126 26.14 95.96 -3.83
N MET A 127 25.29 95.29 -3.05
CA MET A 127 25.66 94.63 -1.79
C MET A 127 25.94 93.14 -2.01
N LEU A 128 26.73 92.53 -1.12
CA LEU A 128 27.09 91.11 -1.06
C LEU A 128 27.17 90.68 0.42
N LEU A 129 26.92 89.41 0.72
CA LEU A 129 27.59 88.71 1.80
C LEU A 129 28.71 87.87 1.20
N LEU A 130 29.83 87.84 1.91
CA LEU A 130 31.03 87.08 1.59
C LEU A 130 31.21 86.04 2.69
N ASP A 131 31.55 84.80 2.34
CA ASP A 131 32.16 83.91 3.33
C ASP A 131 33.53 84.49 3.74
N VAL A 132 33.78 84.61 5.04
CA VAL A 132 35.08 84.99 5.61
C VAL A 132 35.52 83.98 6.67
N THR A 133 34.97 82.77 6.63
CA THR A 133 35.28 81.71 7.59
C THR A 133 36.76 81.31 7.50
N GLY A 134 37.36 81.02 8.65
CA GLY A 134 38.80 80.76 8.80
C GLY A 134 39.70 81.98 8.57
N ASN A 135 39.19 83.08 8.01
CA ASN A 135 39.95 84.28 7.73
C ASN A 135 39.77 85.34 8.84
N PRO A 136 40.79 86.15 9.15
CA PRO A 136 40.60 87.37 9.91
C PRO A 136 39.75 88.34 9.08
N CYS A 137 38.84 89.06 9.72
CA CYS A 137 38.03 90.11 9.08
C CYS A 137 38.95 91.15 8.41
N PRO A 138 38.87 91.37 7.09
CA PRO A 138 39.85 92.18 6.37
C PRO A 138 39.94 93.62 6.90
N GLU A 139 41.15 94.05 7.24
CA GLU A 139 41.45 95.45 7.55
C GLU A 139 41.21 96.34 6.32
N ALA A 140 40.94 97.63 6.57
CA ALA A 140 40.21 98.50 5.65
C ALA A 140 40.85 98.74 4.26
N ASP A 141 42.17 98.56 4.16
CA ASP A 141 42.96 98.90 2.96
C ASP A 141 43.17 97.73 1.98
N SER A 142 42.57 96.55 2.23
CA SER A 142 42.59 95.42 1.29
C SER A 142 41.18 94.91 0.97
N PRO A 143 40.63 95.17 -0.24
CA PRO A 143 39.34 94.61 -0.61
C PRO A 143 39.43 93.08 -0.68
N PRO A 144 38.49 92.34 -0.05
CA PRO A 144 38.46 90.89 -0.16
C PRO A 144 38.40 90.48 -1.64
N GLN A 145 39.26 89.53 -2.03
CA GLN A 145 39.28 89.02 -3.40
C GLN A 145 37.92 88.38 -3.69
N ILE A 146 37.27 88.79 -4.79
CA ILE A 146 35.92 88.35 -5.13
C ILE A 146 35.98 86.94 -5.74
N GLY A 147 36.15 85.95 -4.87
CA GLY A 147 35.83 84.55 -5.11
C GLY A 147 34.63 84.15 -4.26
N ASP A 148 33.66 83.48 -4.88
CA ASP A 148 32.54 82.77 -4.25
C ASP A 148 31.79 83.55 -3.14
N SER A 149 31.31 84.74 -3.52
CA SER A 149 30.38 85.54 -2.72
C SER A 149 28.97 84.92 -2.69
N PHE A 150 28.52 84.44 -1.54
CA PHE A 150 27.20 83.81 -1.38
C PHE A 150 26.09 84.81 -1.02
N ALA A 151 25.75 85.74 -1.94
CA ALA A 151 24.57 86.59 -1.72
C ALA A 151 23.90 87.20 -2.95
N SER A 152 22.59 87.36 -2.76
CA SER A 152 21.67 88.37 -3.29
C SER A 152 22.32 89.76 -3.53
N ALA A 153 22.80 89.96 -4.76
CA ALA A 153 23.36 91.22 -5.20
C ALA A 153 22.30 92.25 -5.63
N PHE A 154 21.69 92.95 -4.66
CA PHE A 154 20.73 94.03 -4.92
C PHE A 154 21.37 95.17 -5.73
N LEU A 155 20.77 95.51 -6.87
CA LEU A 155 21.18 96.61 -7.75
C LEU A 155 20.33 97.85 -7.50
N PHE A 156 20.98 98.99 -7.27
CA PHE A 156 20.30 100.26 -7.02
C PHE A 156 20.58 101.27 -8.15
N GLU A 157 19.52 101.83 -8.75
CA GLU A 157 19.63 102.97 -9.66
C GLU A 157 19.51 104.31 -8.90
N PRO A 158 20.40 105.30 -9.12
CA PRO A 158 20.69 106.28 -8.08
C PRO A 158 20.11 107.67 -8.32
N PHE A 159 18.91 107.94 -7.78
CA PHE A 159 18.37 109.30 -7.57
C PHE A 159 17.40 109.34 -6.36
N GLY A 160 17.88 109.04 -5.15
CA GLY A 160 17.04 109.09 -3.95
C GLY A 160 17.59 108.40 -2.71
N TRP A 161 16.70 108.12 -1.77
CA TRP A 161 16.86 107.15 -0.68
C TRP A 161 16.20 105.81 -1.09
N GLY A 162 16.63 104.68 -0.53
CA GLY A 162 15.97 103.38 -0.78
C GLY A 162 16.47 102.24 0.11
N SER A 163 15.66 101.18 0.22
CA SER A 163 15.88 100.02 1.10
C SER A 163 15.75 98.67 0.37
N ALA A 164 16.25 97.59 0.98
CA ALA A 164 16.10 96.21 0.48
C ALA A 164 16.26 95.15 1.60
N SER A 165 15.59 94.00 1.48
CA SER A 165 15.75 92.83 2.37
C SER A 165 15.72 91.49 1.60
N GLY A 166 16.16 90.40 2.23
CA GLY A 166 16.07 89.05 1.67
C GLY A 166 16.60 87.94 2.60
N VAL A 167 16.16 86.70 2.32
CA VAL A 167 16.52 85.47 3.05
C VAL A 167 17.62 84.71 2.32
N GLY A 168 18.50 84.03 3.06
CA GLY A 168 19.52 83.13 2.53
C GLY A 168 19.88 82.01 3.52
N ILE A 169 20.37 80.89 2.99
CA ILE A 169 20.87 79.77 3.80
C ILE A 169 22.39 79.87 3.84
N VAL A 170 22.95 79.82 5.05
CA VAL A 170 24.40 79.88 5.27
C VAL A 170 25.02 78.57 4.75
N PRO A 171 25.98 78.59 3.80
CA PRO A 171 26.49 77.35 3.23
C PRO A 171 27.25 76.47 4.22
N ALA A 172 27.40 75.18 3.89
CA ALA A 172 28.16 74.23 4.69
C ALA A 172 29.61 74.70 4.88
N GLY A 173 30.08 74.71 6.13
CA GLY A 173 31.41 75.21 6.51
C GLY A 173 31.52 76.73 6.69
N VAL A 174 30.48 77.51 6.38
CA VAL A 174 30.47 78.96 6.62
C VAL A 174 30.04 79.26 8.05
N THR A 175 31.00 79.58 8.94
CA THR A 175 30.72 79.99 10.33
C THR A 175 30.78 81.50 10.54
N ARG A 176 31.24 82.26 9.55
CA ARG A 176 31.35 83.73 9.62
C ARG A 176 31.19 84.36 8.24
N VAL A 177 30.27 85.31 8.14
CA VAL A 177 30.01 86.07 6.91
C VAL A 177 30.40 87.54 7.09
N ALA A 178 30.73 88.21 6.00
CA ALA A 178 30.90 89.66 5.97
C ALA A 178 29.97 90.31 4.94
N THR A 179 29.17 91.28 5.37
CA THR A 179 28.42 92.15 4.47
C THR A 179 29.39 93.12 3.79
N ALA A 180 29.29 93.30 2.48
CA ALA A 180 30.18 94.12 1.68
C ALA A 180 29.41 94.86 0.58
N LEU A 181 29.85 96.06 0.20
CA LEU A 181 29.16 96.88 -0.81
C LEU A 181 30.17 97.46 -1.82
N HIS A 182 29.83 97.42 -3.11
CA HIS A 182 30.71 97.69 -4.26
C HIS A 182 30.03 98.64 -5.26
N SER A 183 30.72 99.66 -5.77
CA SER A 183 30.14 100.63 -6.73
C SER A 183 31.10 101.11 -7.82
N THR A 184 30.57 101.32 -9.04
CA THR A 184 31.33 101.65 -10.27
C THR A 184 30.83 102.94 -10.93
N THR A 185 31.72 103.69 -11.61
CA THR A 185 31.40 105.03 -12.16
C THR A 185 31.87 105.30 -13.61
N GLY A 186 31.35 106.38 -14.21
CA GLY A 186 31.56 106.85 -15.60
C GLY A 186 32.98 107.35 -15.95
N SER A 187 33.27 107.52 -17.25
CA SER A 187 34.66 107.52 -17.79
C SER A 187 35.29 108.89 -18.10
N SER A 188 35.03 109.94 -17.31
CA SER A 188 35.60 111.28 -17.56
C SER A 188 35.77 112.08 -16.27
N SER A 189 37.02 112.14 -15.80
CA SER A 189 37.67 113.05 -14.82
C SER A 189 36.99 113.56 -13.53
N GLU A 190 35.67 113.49 -13.34
CA GLU A 190 34.96 114.08 -12.18
C GLU A 190 34.28 113.03 -11.27
N SER A 191 34.64 113.06 -9.97
CA SER A 191 34.34 112.00 -9.00
C SER A 191 32.92 112.04 -8.39
N ALA A 192 32.19 110.92 -8.45
CA ALA A 192 30.87 110.73 -7.83
C ALA A 192 30.94 110.15 -6.39
N LYS A 193 29.84 110.22 -5.61
CA LYS A 193 29.84 109.99 -4.13
C LYS A 193 28.52 109.38 -3.61
N PHE A 194 28.57 108.60 -2.52
CA PHE A 194 27.43 107.86 -1.89
C PHE A 194 27.47 107.89 -0.35
N PHE A 195 26.35 107.57 0.31
CA PHE A 195 26.15 107.48 1.77
C PHE A 195 25.18 106.33 2.16
N PHE A 196 25.20 105.86 3.41
CA PHE A 196 24.48 104.66 3.89
C PHE A 196 23.88 104.88 5.29
N ASP A 197 22.82 104.14 5.68
CA ASP A 197 22.19 104.29 7.00
C ASP A 197 22.25 103.03 7.90
N ASN A 198 21.47 101.95 7.69
CA ASN A 198 21.34 100.86 8.69
C ASN A 198 21.32 99.42 8.10
N ALA A 199 21.59 98.37 8.91
CA ALA A 199 21.67 96.94 8.51
C ALA A 199 21.35 95.92 9.65
N VAL A 200 20.66 94.78 9.38
CA VAL A 200 20.25 93.75 10.39
C VAL A 200 20.24 92.31 9.82
N LEU A 201 20.36 91.24 10.65
CA LEU A 201 20.30 89.79 10.32
C LEU A 201 19.60 88.93 11.43
N GLY A 202 18.83 87.85 11.11
CA GLY A 202 18.14 86.95 12.10
C GLY A 202 17.67 85.56 11.58
N LYS A 203 17.23 84.60 12.44
CA LYS A 203 17.04 83.12 12.18
C LYS A 203 15.57 82.62 12.18
N LEU A 204 15.26 81.45 11.60
CA LEU A 204 13.90 80.85 11.40
C LEU A 204 13.59 79.55 12.23
N ARG A 205 12.30 79.12 12.27
CA ARG A 205 11.77 77.89 12.94
C ARG A 205 10.67 77.15 12.10
N PRO A 206 10.36 75.85 12.34
CA PRO A 206 9.68 74.97 11.35
C PRO A 206 8.43 74.16 11.80
N ASP A 207 7.88 73.30 10.92
CA ASP A 207 6.64 72.50 11.05
C ASP A 207 6.71 71.13 10.30
N VAL A 208 5.83 70.16 10.58
CA VAL A 208 5.85 68.74 10.10
C VAL A 208 4.42 68.20 9.80
N SER A 209 4.27 67.30 8.82
CA SER A 209 3.04 66.52 8.59
C SER A 209 3.32 65.10 8.08
N VAL A 210 2.58 64.09 8.56
CA VAL A 210 2.76 62.65 8.23
C VAL A 210 1.57 62.10 7.44
N GLN A 211 1.84 61.24 6.45
CA GLN A 211 0.82 60.48 5.71
C GLN A 211 1.24 59.01 5.59
N MET A 212 0.27 58.10 5.68
CA MET A 212 0.47 56.66 5.52
C MET A 212 -0.61 56.10 4.58
N SER A 213 -0.30 55.01 3.90
CA SER A 213 -1.27 54.17 3.18
C SER A 213 -0.80 52.71 3.18
N VAL A 214 -1.71 51.79 2.86
CA VAL A 214 -1.40 50.36 2.73
C VAL A 214 -1.88 49.87 1.36
N SER A 215 -1.11 48.98 0.72
CA SER A 215 -1.44 48.44 -0.60
C SER A 215 -2.69 47.55 -0.62
N ALA A 216 -3.08 47.03 0.54
CA ALA A 216 -4.27 46.22 0.78
C ALA A 216 -4.74 46.44 2.23
N THR A 217 -6.06 46.48 2.43
CA THR A 217 -6.70 46.66 3.75
C THR A 217 -7.37 45.40 4.27
N GLU A 218 -7.52 44.38 3.43
CA GLU A 218 -7.98 43.02 3.75
C GLU A 218 -6.89 42.07 3.23
N LEU A 219 -6.44 41.13 4.07
CA LEU A 219 -5.30 40.24 3.80
C LEU A 219 -5.49 38.88 4.45
N ASP A 220 -4.92 37.84 3.84
CA ASP A 220 -4.83 36.51 4.46
C ASP A 220 -3.54 36.38 5.31
N PRO A 221 -3.50 35.48 6.32
CA PRO A 221 -2.28 35.20 7.09
C PRO A 221 -1.09 34.82 6.20
N LEU A 222 0.13 35.15 6.64
CA LEU A 222 1.39 34.98 5.87
C LEU A 222 1.47 35.75 4.54
N GLN A 223 0.43 36.44 4.10
CA GLN A 223 0.47 37.31 2.91
C GLN A 223 1.37 38.54 3.17
N GLN A 224 2.17 38.92 2.18
CA GLN A 224 2.98 40.13 2.22
C GLN A 224 2.20 41.33 1.69
N PHE A 225 2.34 42.47 2.37
CA PHE A 225 1.73 43.73 1.99
C PHE A 225 2.70 44.89 2.16
N THR A 226 2.36 46.01 1.55
CA THR A 226 3.21 47.20 1.51
C THR A 226 2.56 48.33 2.30
N ILE A 227 3.30 48.88 3.26
CA ILE A 227 2.99 50.11 3.99
C ILE A 227 3.80 51.22 3.33
N GLU A 228 3.14 52.20 2.70
CA GLU A 228 3.79 53.41 2.21
C GLU A 228 3.60 54.52 3.25
N VAL A 229 4.68 54.89 3.92
CA VAL A 229 4.73 56.04 4.82
C VAL A 229 5.44 57.19 4.11
N SER A 230 4.99 58.41 4.35
CA SER A 230 5.66 59.62 3.90
C SER A 230 5.48 60.74 4.92
N TYR A 231 6.39 61.70 4.91
CA TYR A 231 6.22 62.94 5.66
C TYR A 231 6.66 64.11 4.80
N ASP A 232 6.03 65.27 5.02
CA ASP A 232 6.46 66.56 4.51
C ASP A 232 6.87 67.44 5.68
N SER A 233 7.89 68.27 5.49
CA SER A 233 8.39 69.12 6.56
C SER A 233 9.19 70.31 6.02
N GLN A 234 9.15 71.40 6.77
CA GLN A 234 9.99 72.58 6.55
C GLN A 234 11.18 72.63 7.53
N TYR A 235 11.41 71.52 8.25
CA TYR A 235 12.33 71.41 9.38
C TYR A 235 13.80 71.22 8.97
N ASN A 236 14.66 72.06 9.55
CA ASN A 236 16.10 72.10 9.31
C ASN A 236 16.82 72.18 10.67
N GLY A 237 16.85 71.02 11.35
CA GLY A 237 17.39 70.75 12.69
C GLY A 237 17.67 69.24 12.84
N THR A 238 17.66 68.68 14.05
CA THR A 238 18.03 67.27 14.31
C THR A 238 17.24 66.22 13.50
N PRO A 239 17.87 65.11 13.07
CA PRO A 239 17.21 64.05 12.31
C PRO A 239 15.87 63.57 12.90
N LEU A 240 14.87 63.44 12.03
CA LEU A 240 13.54 62.93 12.37
C LEU A 240 13.55 61.39 12.34
N ASP A 241 12.89 60.78 13.32
CA ASP A 241 12.61 59.35 13.34
C ASP A 241 11.08 59.12 13.30
N LEU A 242 10.63 58.16 12.50
CA LEU A 242 9.22 57.76 12.37
C LEU A 242 9.00 56.37 12.98
N ARG A 243 7.99 56.24 13.83
CA ARG A 243 7.61 55.00 14.54
C ARG A 243 6.28 54.48 14.00
N ILE A 244 6.27 53.29 13.40
CA ILE A 244 5.06 52.61 12.92
C ILE A 244 4.71 51.47 13.88
N ILE A 245 3.75 51.72 14.77
CA ILE A 245 3.28 50.79 15.80
C ILE A 245 2.37 49.75 15.16
N HIS A 246 2.59 48.46 15.46
CA HIS A 246 1.85 47.34 14.90
C HIS A 246 1.45 46.24 15.91
N GLY A 247 1.88 46.34 17.17
CA GLY A 247 1.33 45.53 18.26
C GLY A 247 1.58 44.01 18.17
N ASP A 248 2.72 43.60 17.62
CA ASP A 248 3.19 42.19 17.58
C ASP A 248 2.35 41.25 16.69
N ARG A 249 1.73 41.78 15.62
CA ARG A 249 0.88 41.02 14.67
C ARG A 249 1.40 40.91 13.23
N ILE A 250 2.49 41.60 12.92
CA ILE A 250 3.12 41.60 11.60
C ILE A 250 4.64 41.67 11.75
N SER A 251 5.37 41.03 10.83
CA SER A 251 6.83 41.00 10.79
C SER A 251 7.39 41.80 9.62
N LEU A 252 8.54 42.45 9.82
CA LEU A 252 9.27 43.20 8.80
C LEU A 252 9.97 42.24 7.82
N VAL A 253 9.58 42.28 6.54
CA VAL A 253 10.20 41.47 5.47
C VAL A 253 11.29 42.26 4.74
N GLY A 254 11.07 43.54 4.49
CA GLY A 254 12.01 44.41 3.79
C GLY A 254 11.52 45.85 3.68
N TYR A 255 12.33 46.73 3.09
CA TYR A 255 11.97 48.14 2.88
C TYR A 255 12.77 48.77 1.73
N VAL A 256 12.21 49.83 1.16
CA VAL A 256 12.84 50.74 0.20
C VAL A 256 12.46 52.16 0.60
N CYS A 257 13.41 52.95 1.08
CA CYS A 257 13.19 54.37 1.45
C CYS A 257 13.99 55.30 0.54
N ASP A 258 13.50 56.53 0.34
CA ASP A 258 14.27 57.61 -0.31
C ASP A 258 15.57 57.93 0.45
N ALA A 259 15.51 57.88 1.78
CA ALA A 259 16.63 58.07 2.69
C ALA A 259 16.33 57.44 4.07
N GLY A 260 17.34 57.35 4.94
CA GLY A 260 17.23 56.66 6.24
C GLY A 260 17.20 55.13 6.09
N ALA A 261 16.99 54.43 7.21
CA ALA A 261 16.90 52.98 7.29
C ALA A 261 15.72 52.55 8.17
N VAL A 262 15.13 51.39 7.90
CA VAL A 262 14.07 50.80 8.73
C VAL A 262 14.63 49.60 9.49
N VAL A 263 14.26 49.49 10.76
CA VAL A 263 14.44 48.28 11.58
C VAL A 263 13.17 47.99 12.35
N ASP A 264 12.94 46.72 12.67
CA ASP A 264 12.11 46.37 13.82
C ASP A 264 12.84 46.85 15.09
N ALA A 265 12.16 47.68 15.88
CA ALA A 265 12.70 48.32 17.07
C ALA A 265 11.98 47.86 18.36
N SER A 266 11.20 46.78 18.27
CA SER A 266 10.33 46.30 19.34
C SER A 266 11.09 46.01 20.64
N GLN A 267 10.79 46.77 21.70
CA GLN A 267 11.44 46.64 23.01
C GLN A 267 10.48 47.02 24.14
N GLY A 268 10.62 46.36 25.30
CA GLY A 268 9.91 46.72 26.53
C GLY A 268 8.39 46.45 26.55
N GLY A 269 7.83 45.88 25.48
CA GLY A 269 6.38 45.70 25.30
C GLY A 269 5.74 46.70 24.33
N GLU A 270 6.51 47.59 23.71
CA GLU A 270 6.09 48.37 22.53
C GLU A 270 6.66 47.72 21.27
N HIS A 271 5.78 47.43 20.29
CA HIS A 271 6.12 46.70 19.07
C HIS A 271 5.89 47.59 17.84
N PHE A 272 6.99 48.01 17.21
CA PHE A 272 6.98 49.05 16.18
C PHE A 272 8.19 48.94 15.23
N PHE A 273 7.96 49.25 13.96
CA PHE A 273 9.02 49.53 13.00
C PHE A 273 9.51 50.97 13.19
N ARG A 274 10.82 51.18 13.18
CA ARG A 274 11.44 52.51 13.29
C ARG A 274 12.15 52.84 11.98
N TRP A 275 11.70 53.88 11.29
CA TRP A 275 12.41 54.52 10.20
C TRP A 275 13.26 55.66 10.77
N PHE A 276 14.58 55.56 10.66
CA PHE A 276 15.52 56.43 11.37
C PHE A 276 16.73 56.84 10.53
N ASN A 277 17.54 57.78 11.05
CA ASN A 277 18.63 58.44 10.34
C ASN A 277 18.16 59.15 9.05
N ILE A 278 16.97 59.75 9.06
CA ILE A 278 16.46 60.48 7.91
C ILE A 278 17.24 61.82 7.80
N PRO A 279 17.90 62.14 6.67
CA PRO A 279 18.81 63.29 6.59
C PRO A 279 18.11 64.65 6.68
N GLU A 280 18.79 65.60 7.32
CA GLU A 280 18.44 67.03 7.31
C GLU A 280 18.43 67.56 5.85
N ASP A 281 17.37 68.26 5.43
CA ASP A 281 17.28 68.87 4.09
C ASP A 281 16.87 70.37 4.23
N PRO A 282 17.67 71.32 3.73
CA PRO A 282 17.44 72.75 3.94
C PRO A 282 16.31 73.38 3.08
N GLN A 283 15.42 72.59 2.48
CA GLN A 283 14.25 73.05 1.71
C GLN A 283 13.02 72.17 2.02
N PRO A 284 11.79 72.67 1.87
CA PRO A 284 10.58 71.87 2.09
C PRO A 284 10.51 70.70 1.10
N HIS A 285 10.61 69.48 1.64
CA HIS A 285 10.72 68.26 0.86
C HIS A 285 9.98 67.09 1.50
N THR A 286 9.03 66.55 0.75
CA THR A 286 8.40 65.26 1.06
C THR A 286 9.42 64.13 0.87
N ARG A 287 9.41 63.15 1.79
CA ARG A 287 10.15 61.87 1.69
C ARG A 287 9.18 60.72 1.86
N SER A 288 9.41 59.60 1.17
CA SER A 288 8.69 58.36 1.41
C SER A 288 9.58 57.17 1.79
N CYS A 289 8.96 56.20 2.45
CA CYS A 289 9.46 54.85 2.55
C CYS A 289 8.35 53.81 2.32
N THR A 290 8.68 52.83 1.50
CA THR A 290 7.86 51.68 1.12
C THR A 290 8.34 50.48 1.93
N ILE A 291 7.58 50.07 2.94
CA ILE A 291 7.93 48.97 3.87
C ILE A 291 7.12 47.74 3.51
N THR A 292 7.79 46.62 3.26
CA THR A 292 7.14 45.32 3.04
C THR A 292 7.05 44.57 4.37
N ALA A 293 5.82 44.34 4.82
CA ALA A 293 5.50 43.58 6.03
C ALA A 293 4.69 42.33 5.68
N ARG A 294 4.53 41.43 6.66
CA ARG A 294 3.76 40.19 6.50
C ARG A 294 2.90 39.93 7.74
N ALA A 295 1.68 39.43 7.54
CA ALA A 295 0.83 38.94 8.62
C ALA A 295 1.46 37.71 9.31
N ASP A 296 1.61 37.74 10.63
CA ASP A 296 2.19 36.62 11.38
C ASP A 296 1.13 35.54 11.68
N SER A 297 1.53 34.27 11.65
CA SER A 297 0.65 33.12 11.81
C SER A 297 -0.04 33.07 13.18
N GLY A 298 -1.34 32.74 13.20
CA GLY A 298 -2.10 32.53 14.45
C GLY A 298 -2.87 33.75 14.95
N PHE A 299 -3.09 34.78 14.13
CA PHE A 299 -3.96 35.91 14.44
C PHE A 299 -4.91 36.22 13.28
N ALA A 300 -6.20 36.38 13.61
CA ALA A 300 -7.23 36.90 12.72
C ALA A 300 -7.93 38.09 13.40
N GLY A 301 -8.40 39.05 12.60
CA GLY A 301 -8.99 40.31 13.04
C GLY A 301 -8.17 41.54 12.62
N VAL A 302 -8.62 42.71 13.06
CA VAL A 302 -8.07 44.01 12.62
C VAL A 302 -6.81 44.40 13.41
N VAL A 303 -5.70 44.60 12.69
CA VAL A 303 -4.48 45.26 13.17
C VAL A 303 -4.61 46.76 12.92
N GLY A 304 -4.52 47.58 13.97
CA GLY A 304 -4.38 49.02 13.83
C GLY A 304 -2.92 49.42 13.67
N LEU A 305 -2.54 49.91 12.50
CA LEU A 305 -1.23 50.52 12.27
C LEU A 305 -1.29 52.01 12.57
N ASN A 306 -0.32 52.52 13.33
CA ASN A 306 -0.20 53.96 13.62
C ASN A 306 1.24 54.42 13.35
N ALA A 307 1.42 55.44 12.50
CA ALA A 307 2.70 56.09 12.26
C ALA A 307 2.77 57.45 12.98
N VAL A 308 3.73 57.59 13.90
CA VAL A 308 4.02 58.80 14.68
C VAL A 308 5.41 59.34 14.37
N ALA A 309 5.55 60.65 14.17
CA ALA A 309 6.83 61.33 14.04
C ALA A 309 7.40 61.75 15.41
N ASP A 310 8.67 61.42 15.68
CA ASP A 310 9.40 61.71 16.92
C ASP A 310 10.44 62.82 16.65
N CYS A 311 10.24 64.01 17.23
CA CYS A 311 10.99 65.25 16.94
C CYS A 311 11.34 66.05 18.20
N ALA A 312 12.62 66.15 18.53
CA ALA A 312 13.09 66.75 19.79
C ALA A 312 12.90 68.27 19.92
N ASP A 313 12.90 69.03 18.83
CA ASP A 313 12.68 70.50 18.84
C ASP A 313 11.22 70.90 18.54
N CYS A 314 10.31 69.94 18.36
CA CYS A 314 8.92 70.21 17.94
C CYS A 314 7.94 70.45 19.11
N ASP A 315 8.36 70.24 20.35
CA ASP A 315 7.51 70.41 21.54
C ASP A 315 7.20 71.89 21.82
N GLY A 316 5.91 72.24 21.90
CA GLY A 316 5.49 73.57 22.38
C GLY A 316 4.11 74.04 21.94
N ASP A 317 3.92 74.31 20.64
CA ASP A 317 2.68 74.88 20.11
C ASP A 317 2.57 74.73 18.57
N LEU A 318 1.88 73.67 18.10
CA LEU A 318 1.16 73.56 16.81
C LEU A 318 0.35 72.23 16.79
N ASN A 319 -0.45 71.97 15.74
CA ASN A 319 -1.56 70.99 15.79
C ASN A 319 -1.10 69.52 15.93
N PRO A 320 -1.34 68.83 17.07
CA PRO A 320 -0.81 67.47 17.29
C PRO A 320 -1.36 66.40 16.34
N GLY A 321 -2.53 66.64 15.75
CA GLY A 321 -3.20 65.67 14.86
C GLY A 321 -2.59 65.52 13.46
N ASP A 322 -1.59 66.33 13.10
CA ASP A 322 -0.90 66.24 11.80
C ASP A 322 0.38 65.37 11.86
N ASN A 323 0.78 64.93 13.07
CA ASN A 323 1.98 64.12 13.35
C ASN A 323 1.71 62.63 13.66
N ASP A 324 0.44 62.22 13.70
CA ASP A 324 -0.04 60.83 13.87
C ASP A 324 -0.98 60.49 12.70
N VAL A 325 -0.79 59.33 12.10
CA VAL A 325 -1.75 58.77 11.13
C VAL A 325 -1.98 57.30 11.41
N SER A 326 -3.26 56.93 11.57
CA SER A 326 -3.70 55.58 11.95
C SER A 326 -4.59 54.94 10.88
N ILE A 327 -4.30 53.69 10.50
CA ILE A 327 -5.00 52.92 9.44
C ILE A 327 -5.24 51.47 9.90
N PRO A 328 -6.47 50.93 9.74
CA PRO A 328 -6.75 49.51 9.98
C PRO A 328 -6.32 48.62 8.81
N VAL A 329 -5.82 47.42 9.14
CA VAL A 329 -5.61 46.30 8.22
C VAL A 329 -6.34 45.09 8.81
N GLU A 330 -7.30 44.53 8.08
CA GLU A 330 -8.07 43.37 8.49
C GLU A 330 -7.39 42.08 8.02
N ILE A 331 -6.97 41.23 8.97
CA ILE A 331 -6.42 39.90 8.67
C ILE A 331 -7.56 38.89 8.77
N LEU A 332 -7.83 38.19 7.68
CA LEU A 332 -8.91 37.22 7.56
C LEU A 332 -8.54 35.86 8.19
N GLU A 333 -9.53 35.00 8.41
CA GLU A 333 -9.28 33.58 8.73
C GLU A 333 -8.98 32.82 7.44
N ALA A 334 -7.77 32.26 7.32
CA ALA A 334 -7.44 31.33 6.25
C ALA A 334 -7.75 29.87 6.66
N PRO A 335 -8.42 29.08 5.81
CA PRO A 335 -8.30 27.63 5.82
C PRO A 335 -6.93 27.22 5.26
N ASP A 336 -6.27 26.28 5.90
CA ASP A 336 -5.07 25.58 5.43
C ASP A 336 -5.27 24.11 5.81
N MET A 337 -4.97 23.20 4.88
CA MET A 337 -5.25 21.77 5.02
C MET A 337 -3.96 20.99 4.78
N SER A 338 -3.70 19.98 5.59
CA SER A 338 -2.82 18.88 5.20
C SER A 338 -3.65 17.64 4.92
N VAL A 339 -3.21 16.89 3.91
CA VAL A 339 -3.58 15.49 3.77
C VAL A 339 -2.33 14.63 3.92
N SER A 340 -2.47 13.49 4.59
CA SER A 340 -1.53 12.39 4.49
C SER A 340 -2.27 11.13 4.06
N VAL A 341 -1.55 10.22 3.40
CA VAL A 341 -2.07 8.93 2.99
C VAL A 341 -1.08 7.84 3.36
N ALA A 342 -1.61 6.72 3.84
CA ALA A 342 -0.88 5.47 4.00
C ALA A 342 -1.64 4.36 3.26
N ALA A 343 -0.95 3.68 2.36
CA ALA A 343 -1.45 2.45 1.74
C ALA A 343 -1.15 1.25 2.63
N SER A 344 -1.97 0.19 2.54
CA SER A 344 -1.66 -1.09 3.19
C SER A 344 -0.31 -1.63 2.71
N GLU A 345 0.57 -1.99 3.65
CA GLU A 345 1.87 -2.59 3.32
C GLU A 345 1.69 -4.00 2.76
N LEU A 346 2.17 -4.20 1.53
CA LEU A 346 2.34 -5.50 0.86
C LEU A 346 1.08 -6.39 0.93
N PRO A 347 -0.08 -5.94 0.37
CA PRO A 347 -1.27 -6.77 0.25
C PRO A 347 -1.07 -7.90 -0.77
N GLU A 348 -1.75 -9.03 -0.57
CA GLU A 348 -1.71 -10.16 -1.50
C GLU A 348 -2.78 -10.06 -2.60
N ALA A 349 -2.57 -10.72 -3.75
CA ALA A 349 -3.61 -10.79 -4.79
C ALA A 349 -4.84 -11.59 -4.30
N GLY A 350 -5.92 -10.87 -4.01
CA GLY A 350 -7.12 -11.34 -3.30
C GLY A 350 -7.39 -10.64 -1.95
N ASP A 351 -6.42 -9.89 -1.40
CA ASP A 351 -6.62 -9.07 -0.18
C ASP A 351 -7.54 -7.87 -0.44
N GLU A 352 -8.11 -7.35 0.64
CA GLU A 352 -8.67 -5.99 0.66
C GLU A 352 -7.55 -4.95 0.89
N PHE A 353 -7.19 -4.24 -0.16
CA PHE A 353 -6.29 -3.10 -0.11
C PHE A 353 -6.98 -1.94 0.63
N ASN A 354 -6.47 -1.63 1.81
CA ASN A 354 -6.95 -0.52 2.62
C ASN A 354 -6.04 0.71 2.43
N VAL A 355 -6.66 1.84 2.10
CA VAL A 355 -6.03 3.15 2.00
C VAL A 355 -6.52 3.98 3.18
N PHE A 356 -5.60 4.44 4.01
CA PHE A 356 -5.87 5.30 5.15
C PHE A 356 -5.54 6.74 4.77
N LEU A 357 -6.54 7.62 4.82
CA LEU A 357 -6.38 9.06 4.69
C LEU A 357 -6.45 9.69 6.08
N GLU A 358 -5.55 10.63 6.35
CA GLU A 358 -5.65 11.54 7.48
C GLU A 358 -5.73 12.97 6.92
N VAL A 359 -6.77 13.71 7.27
CA VAL A 359 -6.97 15.10 6.83
C VAL A 359 -7.01 16.03 8.03
N GLU A 360 -6.09 16.99 8.12
CA GLU A 360 -5.96 17.93 9.25
C GLU A 360 -6.18 19.38 8.79
N ASN A 361 -6.95 20.15 9.56
CA ASN A 361 -7.10 21.59 9.40
C ASN A 361 -5.96 22.30 10.15
N LEU A 362 -4.91 22.68 9.41
CA LEU A 362 -3.79 23.48 9.89
C LEU A 362 -4.13 24.98 10.01
N GLY A 363 -5.22 25.40 9.37
CA GLY A 363 -5.72 26.77 9.35
C GLY A 363 -6.17 27.28 10.72
N THR A 364 -6.24 28.61 10.85
CA THR A 364 -6.57 29.27 12.12
C THR A 364 -8.07 29.33 12.43
N SER A 365 -8.93 28.87 11.52
CA SER A 365 -10.38 28.88 11.73
C SER A 365 -10.82 27.74 12.66
N SER A 366 -11.61 28.07 13.68
CA SER A 366 -12.14 27.11 14.65
C SER A 366 -13.43 26.40 14.22
N GLU A 367 -14.04 26.82 13.11
CA GLU A 367 -15.21 26.16 12.55
C GLU A 367 -14.81 24.87 11.80
N PRO A 368 -15.66 23.83 11.78
CA PRO A 368 -15.38 22.62 11.02
C PRO A 368 -15.44 22.91 9.51
N LEU A 369 -14.33 22.63 8.81
CA LEU A 369 -14.23 22.81 7.37
C LEU A 369 -14.79 21.60 6.63
N LEU A 370 -15.30 21.82 5.43
CA LEU A 370 -15.66 20.78 4.47
C LEU A 370 -14.70 20.90 3.28
N THR A 371 -13.81 19.94 3.12
CA THR A 371 -12.89 19.88 1.97
C THR A 371 -13.33 18.81 0.98
N MET A 372 -13.07 19.03 -0.30
CA MET A 372 -13.20 18.00 -1.33
C MET A 372 -11.89 17.23 -1.42
N VAL A 373 -11.98 15.91 -1.37
CA VAL A 373 -10.83 15.01 -1.53
C VAL A 373 -11.04 14.15 -2.77
N SER A 374 -10.01 14.07 -3.60
CA SER A 374 -9.89 13.09 -4.68
C SER A 374 -8.76 12.11 -4.36
N VAL A 375 -9.02 10.82 -4.56
CA VAL A 375 -8.06 9.72 -4.44
C VAL A 375 -7.93 9.05 -5.81
N GLU A 376 -6.76 9.18 -6.42
CA GLU A 376 -6.37 8.50 -7.66
C GLU A 376 -5.51 7.27 -7.31
N ILE A 377 -5.88 6.10 -7.83
CA ILE A 377 -5.10 4.86 -7.74
C ILE A 377 -4.56 4.52 -9.12
N SER A 378 -3.28 4.16 -9.21
CA SER A 378 -2.59 3.91 -10.48
C SER A 378 -3.15 2.75 -11.31
N GLU A 379 -3.90 1.84 -10.69
CA GLU A 379 -4.45 0.62 -11.29
C GLU A 379 -5.92 0.41 -10.86
N PRO A 380 -6.79 -0.16 -11.73
CA PRO A 380 -8.22 -0.28 -11.47
C PRO A 380 -8.55 -1.41 -10.49
N MET A 381 -8.78 -1.07 -9.23
CA MET A 381 -9.27 -1.98 -8.19
C MET A 381 -10.79 -1.91 -8.01
N LEU A 382 -11.38 -2.89 -7.30
CA LEU A 382 -12.81 -2.91 -7.00
C LEU A 382 -13.10 -2.13 -5.70
N PHE A 383 -13.59 -0.90 -5.79
CA PHE A 383 -13.98 -0.13 -4.59
C PHE A 383 -15.10 -0.84 -3.81
N HIS A 384 -14.85 -1.17 -2.54
CA HIS A 384 -15.79 -1.86 -1.65
C HIS A 384 -16.55 -0.89 -0.76
N SER A 385 -15.83 -0.07 0.04
CA SER A 385 -16.44 0.77 1.07
C SER A 385 -15.54 1.89 1.58
N VAL A 386 -16.14 2.78 2.38
CA VAL A 386 -15.47 3.84 3.14
C VAL A 386 -15.94 3.74 4.58
N THR A 387 -15.01 3.82 5.53
CA THR A 387 -15.30 3.92 6.97
C THR A 387 -14.59 5.13 7.58
N GLY A 388 -15.26 5.76 8.54
CA GLY A 388 -14.84 7.02 9.18
C GLY A 388 -16.06 7.88 9.50
N GLU A 389 -16.09 8.52 10.68
CA GLU A 389 -17.30 9.22 11.17
C GLU A 389 -17.65 10.48 10.34
N HIS A 390 -16.69 10.99 9.56
CA HIS A 390 -16.76 12.28 8.87
C HIS A 390 -16.45 12.20 7.36
N CYS A 391 -16.45 10.99 6.79
CA CYS A 391 -16.01 10.70 5.43
C CYS A 391 -17.19 10.39 4.50
N SER A 392 -17.37 11.17 3.44
CA SER A 392 -18.44 11.00 2.44
C SER A 392 -17.84 10.89 1.03
N LEU A 393 -17.08 9.81 0.82
CA LEU A 393 -16.36 9.50 -0.41
C LEU A 393 -17.08 8.43 -1.24
N THR A 394 -17.00 8.50 -2.56
CA THR A 394 -17.63 7.56 -3.52
C THR A 394 -16.76 7.37 -4.76
N GLU A 395 -16.63 6.15 -5.26
CA GLU A 395 -16.04 5.90 -6.58
C GLU A 395 -16.87 6.60 -7.68
N THR A 396 -16.21 7.43 -8.49
CA THR A 396 -16.84 8.13 -9.63
C THR A 396 -16.48 7.48 -10.96
N MET A 397 -15.29 6.88 -11.06
CA MET A 397 -14.81 6.00 -12.12
C MET A 397 -13.83 4.97 -11.52
N PRO A 398 -13.57 3.81 -12.16
CA PRO A 398 -12.66 2.79 -11.61
C PRO A 398 -11.29 3.36 -11.26
N GLY A 399 -10.87 3.21 -10.00
CA GLY A 399 -9.60 3.76 -9.48
C GLY A 399 -9.63 5.27 -9.13
N LEU A 400 -10.78 5.94 -9.23
CA LEU A 400 -10.99 7.33 -8.85
C LEU A 400 -12.11 7.45 -7.82
N VAL A 401 -11.76 7.81 -6.58
CA VAL A 401 -12.72 8.01 -5.49
C VAL A 401 -12.73 9.48 -5.09
N GLU A 402 -13.89 10.12 -5.23
CA GLU A 402 -14.09 11.55 -4.94
C GLU A 402 -15.18 11.75 -3.89
N GLY A 403 -15.06 12.81 -3.08
CA GLY A 403 -16.14 13.23 -2.21
C GLY A 403 -15.69 14.24 -1.16
N ALA A 404 -16.47 14.34 -0.08
CA ALA A 404 -16.31 15.39 0.92
C ALA A 404 -15.90 14.82 2.28
N VAL A 405 -14.92 15.47 2.92
CA VAL A 405 -14.45 15.15 4.28
C VAL A 405 -14.67 16.36 5.18
N TRP A 406 -15.32 16.14 6.33
CA TRP A 406 -15.50 17.17 7.36
C TRP A 406 -14.31 17.12 8.32
N VAL A 407 -13.66 18.26 8.57
CA VAL A 407 -12.46 18.32 9.43
C VAL A 407 -12.61 19.40 10.49
N SER A 408 -12.50 18.99 11.76
CA SER A 408 -12.51 19.90 12.91
C SER A 408 -11.13 20.51 13.18
N HIS A 409 -11.10 21.76 13.62
CA HIS A 409 -9.85 22.39 14.08
C HIS A 409 -9.21 21.59 15.23
N ALA A 410 -7.91 21.30 15.13
CA ALA A 410 -7.11 20.55 16.10
C ALA A 410 -7.60 19.11 16.43
N SER A 411 -8.37 18.48 15.55
CA SER A 411 -8.51 17.01 15.49
C SER A 411 -8.58 16.56 14.02
N PRO A 412 -7.62 15.76 13.50
CA PRO A 412 -7.68 15.26 12.14
C PRO A 412 -8.88 14.33 11.95
N SER A 413 -9.27 14.12 10.70
CA SER A 413 -10.31 13.16 10.32
C SER A 413 -9.71 12.01 9.52
N GLU A 414 -9.85 10.81 10.08
CA GLU A 414 -9.38 9.54 9.52
C GLU A 414 -10.46 8.94 8.61
N CYS A 415 -10.09 8.62 7.37
CA CYS A 415 -10.93 7.86 6.44
C CYS A 415 -10.19 6.61 5.96
N GLN A 416 -10.80 5.44 6.16
CA GLN A 416 -10.31 4.18 5.59
C GLN A 416 -11.15 3.84 4.36
N LEU A 417 -10.50 3.70 3.20
CA LEU A 417 -11.10 3.25 1.95
C LEU A 417 -10.67 1.79 1.71
N ALA A 418 -11.63 0.94 1.39
CA ALA A 418 -11.42 -0.47 1.11
C ALA A 418 -11.58 -0.76 -0.39
N PHE A 419 -10.61 -1.44 -0.98
CA PHE A 419 -10.62 -1.89 -2.38
C PHE A 419 -10.26 -3.38 -2.47
N GLY A 420 -11.07 -4.18 -3.17
CA GLY A 420 -10.72 -5.56 -3.49
C GLY A 420 -9.66 -5.62 -4.59
N ILE A 421 -8.55 -6.32 -4.33
CA ILE A 421 -7.57 -6.69 -5.35
C ILE A 421 -8.06 -7.96 -6.06
N PRO A 422 -8.22 -7.97 -7.40
CA PRO A 422 -8.53 -9.18 -8.14
C PRO A 422 -7.43 -10.26 -7.99
N GLU A 423 -7.81 -11.53 -7.91
CA GLU A 423 -6.85 -12.64 -7.66
C GLU A 423 -5.82 -12.85 -8.78
N ASP A 424 -6.10 -12.34 -9.98
CA ASP A 424 -5.26 -12.46 -11.18
C ASP A 424 -4.21 -11.35 -11.32
N GLN A 425 -4.17 -10.36 -10.41
CA GLN A 425 -3.24 -9.23 -10.53
C GLN A 425 -1.78 -9.66 -10.34
N VAL A 426 -0.94 -9.28 -11.30
CA VAL A 426 0.51 -9.49 -11.25
C VAL A 426 1.13 -8.56 -10.20
N ALA A 427 2.26 -8.96 -9.60
CA ALA A 427 2.93 -8.17 -8.57
C ALA A 427 3.41 -6.79 -9.10
N MET A 428 2.65 -5.74 -8.77
CA MET A 428 2.76 -4.41 -9.38
C MET A 428 2.81 -3.30 -8.33
N GLY A 429 3.37 -2.15 -8.70
CA GLY A 429 3.36 -0.95 -7.87
C GLY A 429 1.98 -0.29 -7.91
N VAL A 430 1.47 0.09 -6.73
CA VAL A 430 0.20 0.79 -6.57
C VAL A 430 0.52 2.15 -5.96
N ASP A 431 0.49 3.19 -6.78
CA ASP A 431 0.58 4.57 -6.32
C ASP A 431 -0.83 5.09 -6.02
N VAL A 432 -1.00 5.62 -4.81
CA VAL A 432 -2.23 6.26 -4.33
C VAL A 432 -1.92 7.74 -4.14
N ALA A 433 -2.40 8.56 -5.05
CA ALA A 433 -2.26 10.02 -5.00
C ALA A 433 -3.53 10.66 -4.46
N VAL A 434 -3.39 11.59 -3.52
CA VAL A 434 -4.52 12.21 -2.82
C VAL A 434 -4.40 13.72 -2.89
N TYR A 435 -5.50 14.37 -3.26
CA TYR A 435 -5.60 15.80 -3.52
C TYR A 435 -6.68 16.43 -2.65
N SER A 436 -6.28 17.35 -1.77
CA SER A 436 -7.15 18.30 -1.06
C SER A 436 -7.49 19.47 -1.98
N VAL A 437 -8.77 19.83 -2.07
CA VAL A 437 -9.21 21.05 -2.77
C VAL A 437 -10.12 21.87 -1.86
N THR A 438 -9.54 22.90 -1.24
CA THR A 438 -10.30 24.03 -0.70
C THR A 438 -10.42 25.11 -1.78
N ASP A 439 -11.58 25.75 -1.89
CA ASP A 439 -11.97 26.56 -3.05
C ASP A 439 -11.27 27.95 -3.15
N ARG A 440 -10.13 28.15 -2.43
CA ARG A 440 -9.44 29.45 -2.31
C ARG A 440 -7.91 29.47 -2.15
N ASP A 441 -7.24 28.42 -1.65
CA ASP A 441 -5.78 28.48 -1.45
C ASP A 441 -4.97 28.02 -2.68
N TYR A 442 -3.69 28.38 -2.71
CA TYR A 442 -2.75 28.13 -3.80
C TYR A 442 -2.02 26.79 -3.57
N ILE A 443 -2.67 25.69 -4.00
CA ILE A 443 -2.24 24.27 -3.84
C ILE A 443 -0.78 24.12 -3.40
N SER A 444 -0.62 23.89 -2.11
CA SER A 444 0.68 23.78 -1.45
C SER A 444 1.13 22.31 -1.40
N SER A 445 2.39 22.05 -1.07
CA SER A 445 2.92 20.68 -0.98
C SER A 445 2.36 19.84 0.19
N ASN A 446 1.48 20.42 1.02
CA ASN A 446 0.68 19.73 2.04
C ASN A 446 -0.74 19.36 1.57
N ASP A 447 -1.26 19.95 0.49
CA ASP A 447 -2.54 19.55 -0.13
C ASP A 447 -2.45 18.24 -0.93
N THR A 448 -1.22 17.78 -1.20
CA THR A 448 -0.96 16.58 -2.02
C THR A 448 -0.12 15.58 -1.26
N ALA A 449 -0.63 14.35 -1.12
CA ALA A 449 0.14 13.24 -0.56
C ALA A 449 0.11 12.03 -1.50
N VAL A 450 1.18 11.25 -1.51
CA VAL A 450 1.30 10.03 -2.30
C VAL A 450 1.83 8.90 -1.41
N ALA A 451 1.12 7.77 -1.40
CA ALA A 451 1.60 6.52 -0.83
C ALA A 451 1.76 5.48 -1.94
N SER A 452 2.94 4.87 -2.01
CA SER A 452 3.19 3.72 -2.88
C SER A 452 3.12 2.44 -2.04
N SER A 453 2.41 1.43 -2.53
CA SER A 453 2.53 0.05 -2.06
C SER A 453 2.85 -0.87 -3.24
N ARG A 454 3.02 -2.16 -2.99
CA ARG A 454 3.17 -3.19 -4.01
C ARG A 454 2.27 -4.38 -3.70
N ILE A 455 1.48 -4.81 -4.67
CA ILE A 455 0.74 -6.06 -4.58
C ILE A 455 1.73 -7.22 -4.65
N VAL A 456 1.61 -8.16 -3.72
CA VAL A 456 2.38 -9.40 -3.67
C VAL A 456 1.56 -10.50 -4.36
N ASN A 457 2.15 -11.15 -5.37
CA ASN A 457 1.57 -12.35 -5.97
C ASN A 457 2.65 -13.41 -6.12
N LEU A 458 2.57 -14.46 -5.30
CA LEU A 458 3.53 -15.57 -5.25
C LEU A 458 2.95 -16.83 -5.90
N THR A 459 2.36 -16.66 -7.07
CA THR A 459 1.82 -17.76 -7.89
C THR A 459 2.93 -18.39 -8.73
N VAL A 460 3.17 -19.68 -8.53
CA VAL A 460 4.27 -20.41 -9.17
C VAL A 460 3.93 -20.77 -10.63
N ASN A 461 4.41 -19.95 -11.57
CA ASN A 461 4.20 -20.17 -13.00
C ASN A 461 5.18 -21.17 -13.65
N ARG A 462 6.20 -21.65 -12.92
CA ARG A 462 7.30 -22.48 -13.46
C ARG A 462 7.58 -23.75 -12.66
N SER A 463 7.56 -24.90 -13.35
CA SER A 463 7.84 -26.23 -12.77
C SER A 463 9.33 -26.58 -12.62
N ILE A 464 10.23 -25.83 -13.24
CA ILE A 464 11.69 -26.02 -13.17
C ILE A 464 12.27 -25.19 -12.01
N ASP A 465 12.98 -25.86 -11.10
CA ASP A 465 13.64 -25.26 -9.93
C ASP A 465 14.63 -24.13 -10.31
N GLY A 466 14.36 -22.94 -9.77
CA GLY A 466 15.11 -21.69 -9.97
C GLY A 466 15.02 -20.80 -8.74
N TRP A 467 16.10 -20.10 -8.41
CA TRP A 467 16.12 -19.17 -7.28
C TRP A 467 15.52 -17.82 -7.65
N ASP A 468 15.07 -17.07 -6.65
CA ASP A 468 14.67 -15.66 -6.76
C ASP A 468 15.91 -14.76 -6.64
N GLY A 469 16.02 -13.79 -7.54
CA GLY A 469 17.18 -12.92 -7.71
C GLY A 469 17.24 -11.70 -6.78
N SER A 470 16.13 -11.32 -6.14
CA SER A 470 16.03 -10.15 -5.25
C SER A 470 15.05 -10.35 -4.08
N PRO A 471 15.26 -11.35 -3.19
CA PRO A 471 14.25 -11.73 -2.19
C PRO A 471 13.83 -10.61 -1.25
N GLY A 472 12.53 -10.36 -1.19
CA GLY A 472 11.86 -9.34 -0.39
C GLY A 472 11.44 -8.10 -1.19
N ASP A 473 11.50 -8.13 -2.52
CA ASP A 473 11.00 -7.03 -3.36
C ASP A 473 9.51 -7.16 -3.72
N GLY A 474 8.95 -8.36 -3.65
CA GLY A 474 7.55 -8.70 -3.95
C GLY A 474 7.32 -9.42 -5.29
N ILE A 475 8.34 -9.62 -6.14
CA ILE A 475 8.29 -10.51 -7.30
C ILE A 475 9.21 -11.71 -7.11
N CYS A 476 8.66 -12.93 -7.20
CA CYS A 476 9.44 -14.16 -7.22
C CYS A 476 10.07 -14.45 -8.60
N GLU A 477 11.10 -13.72 -9.05
CA GLU A 477 11.77 -13.99 -10.34
C GLU A 477 13.30 -14.06 -10.27
N SER A 478 13.94 -14.81 -11.18
CA SER A 478 15.39 -15.06 -11.14
C SER A 478 16.23 -13.86 -11.61
N SER A 479 15.62 -12.94 -12.34
CA SER A 479 16.16 -11.63 -12.76
C SER A 479 15.01 -10.77 -13.27
N SER A 480 15.07 -9.45 -13.02
CA SER A 480 13.94 -8.55 -13.24
C SER A 480 13.38 -8.57 -14.68
N GLY A 481 12.07 -8.78 -14.81
CA GLY A 481 11.32 -8.81 -16.07
C GLY A 481 11.39 -10.15 -16.83
N ASN A 482 11.71 -11.26 -16.16
CA ASN A 482 11.69 -12.61 -16.72
C ASN A 482 10.36 -13.35 -16.50
N ASP A 483 9.59 -12.99 -15.47
CA ASP A 483 8.33 -13.66 -15.09
C ASP A 483 8.52 -15.19 -14.92
N ASP A 484 9.58 -15.61 -14.21
CA ASP A 484 10.02 -17.02 -14.16
C ASP A 484 9.95 -17.68 -12.77
N CYS A 485 8.86 -17.40 -12.05
CA CYS A 485 8.58 -17.82 -10.67
C CYS A 485 8.48 -19.34 -10.48
N SER A 486 9.56 -19.92 -9.97
CA SER A 486 9.58 -21.31 -9.48
C SER A 486 9.13 -21.41 -8.02
N LEU A 487 8.80 -22.62 -7.58
CA LEU A 487 8.42 -22.90 -6.18
C LEU A 487 9.51 -22.45 -5.19
N ARG A 488 10.80 -22.58 -5.53
CA ARG A 488 11.90 -22.08 -4.69
C ARG A 488 11.94 -20.55 -4.67
N ALA A 489 11.66 -19.90 -5.80
CA ALA A 489 11.62 -18.44 -5.90
C ALA A 489 10.48 -17.87 -5.02
N ALA A 490 9.27 -18.41 -5.14
CA ALA A 490 8.13 -18.02 -4.30
C ALA A 490 8.37 -18.25 -2.80
N VAL A 491 8.99 -19.36 -2.42
CA VAL A 491 9.36 -19.65 -1.02
C VAL A 491 10.46 -18.70 -0.53
N MET A 492 11.45 -18.32 -1.36
CA MET A 492 12.47 -17.34 -1.00
C MET A 492 11.88 -15.96 -0.73
N GLU A 493 11.03 -15.48 -1.66
CA GLU A 493 10.34 -14.20 -1.57
C GLU A 493 9.42 -14.14 -0.33
N ALA A 494 8.54 -15.15 -0.15
CA ALA A 494 7.66 -15.25 1.01
C ALA A 494 8.42 -15.22 2.36
N ASN A 495 9.57 -15.89 2.44
CA ASN A 495 10.43 -15.85 3.62
C ASN A 495 10.99 -14.45 3.91
N ALA A 496 11.32 -13.67 2.87
CA ALA A 496 11.88 -12.34 3.01
C ALA A 496 10.80 -11.32 3.40
N LEU A 497 9.63 -11.33 2.73
CA LEU A 497 8.48 -10.49 3.06
C LEU A 497 7.96 -10.77 4.48
N ALA A 498 7.84 -12.04 4.88
CA ALA A 498 7.46 -12.43 6.24
C ALA A 498 8.54 -12.09 7.28
N ALA A 499 9.81 -11.94 6.88
CA ALA A 499 10.88 -11.48 7.76
C ALA A 499 10.90 -9.95 7.92
N ALA A 500 10.42 -9.18 6.94
CA ALA A 500 10.28 -7.73 7.01
C ALA A 500 9.02 -7.30 7.78
N THR A 501 7.87 -7.91 7.49
CA THR A 501 6.54 -7.49 8.00
C THR A 501 6.06 -8.29 9.22
N GLY A 502 6.51 -9.53 9.41
CA GLY A 502 5.93 -10.47 10.37
C GLY A 502 4.58 -11.08 9.95
N ARG A 503 4.05 -10.75 8.77
CA ARG A 503 2.85 -11.39 8.18
C ARG A 503 3.15 -12.86 7.81
N THR A 504 2.08 -13.63 7.64
CA THR A 504 2.10 -14.85 6.81
C THR A 504 1.90 -14.42 5.36
N PHE A 505 2.53 -15.08 4.39
CA PHE A 505 2.25 -14.92 2.96
C PHE A 505 1.88 -16.25 2.31
N THR A 506 1.08 -16.17 1.25
CA THR A 506 0.52 -17.31 0.50
C THR A 506 1.30 -17.58 -0.78
N VAL A 507 1.97 -18.73 -0.84
CA VAL A 507 2.56 -19.27 -2.08
C VAL A 507 1.51 -20.14 -2.76
N LYS A 508 0.97 -19.68 -3.89
CA LYS A 508 -0.03 -20.40 -4.69
C LYS A 508 0.69 -21.30 -5.71
N VAL A 509 0.40 -22.59 -5.73
CA VAL A 509 1.02 -23.56 -6.65
C VAL A 509 -0.05 -24.15 -7.57
N PRO A 510 -0.23 -23.64 -8.80
CA PRO A 510 -1.18 -24.19 -9.75
C PRO A 510 -0.91 -25.66 -10.10
N TYR A 511 -1.94 -26.40 -10.48
CA TYR A 511 -1.77 -27.67 -11.17
C TYR A 511 -0.92 -27.46 -12.44
N SER A 512 -0.04 -28.44 -12.72
CA SER A 512 0.73 -28.49 -13.94
C SER A 512 0.83 -29.93 -14.42
N PRO A 513 0.75 -30.21 -15.73
CA PRO A 513 1.00 -31.54 -16.29
C PRO A 513 2.48 -31.97 -16.20
N PHE A 514 3.34 -31.15 -15.57
CA PHE A 514 4.73 -31.43 -15.26
C PHE A 514 4.98 -31.24 -13.76
N SER A 515 5.76 -32.12 -13.15
CA SER A 515 6.13 -32.02 -11.73
C SER A 515 6.97 -30.78 -11.42
N TYR A 516 6.65 -30.10 -10.32
CA TYR A 516 7.49 -29.08 -9.69
C TYR A 516 8.73 -29.76 -9.11
N THR A 517 9.81 -29.84 -9.89
CA THR A 517 10.92 -30.75 -9.63
C THR A 517 12.10 -30.01 -9.02
N LEU A 518 12.38 -30.25 -7.74
CA LEU A 518 13.51 -29.70 -7.00
C LEU A 518 14.79 -30.47 -7.34
N ALA A 519 15.78 -29.80 -7.91
CA ALA A 519 16.97 -30.45 -8.48
C ALA A 519 18.26 -29.61 -8.40
N ARG A 520 18.23 -28.45 -7.73
CA ARG A 520 19.40 -27.58 -7.56
C ARG A 520 20.21 -28.01 -6.35
N THR A 521 21.50 -28.29 -6.54
CA THR A 521 22.26 -29.15 -5.60
C THR A 521 23.65 -28.63 -5.21
N SER A 522 24.26 -27.74 -6.01
CA SER A 522 25.66 -27.36 -5.86
C SER A 522 25.89 -25.90 -5.41
N GLY A 523 26.11 -25.67 -4.12
CA GLY A 523 26.66 -24.41 -3.61
C GLY A 523 26.56 -24.22 -2.10
N GLU A 524 27.30 -23.26 -1.55
CA GLU A 524 27.42 -23.00 -0.09
C GLU A 524 26.15 -22.36 0.54
N ASP A 525 25.27 -21.76 -0.27
CA ASP A 525 24.02 -21.15 0.21
C ASP A 525 22.88 -22.16 0.15
N GLU A 526 22.54 -22.73 1.31
CA GLU A 526 21.47 -23.73 1.46
C GLU A 526 20.03 -23.19 1.26
N SER A 527 19.85 -21.94 0.81
CA SER A 527 18.56 -21.45 0.30
C SER A 527 18.50 -21.43 -1.24
N LEU A 528 19.64 -21.34 -1.93
CA LEU A 528 19.72 -21.35 -3.40
C LEU A 528 19.84 -22.76 -4.00
N HIS A 529 20.01 -23.77 -3.14
CA HIS A 529 20.22 -25.19 -3.46
C HIS A 529 19.49 -26.05 -2.40
N GLY A 530 19.39 -27.35 -2.65
CA GLY A 530 18.88 -28.34 -1.71
C GLY A 530 17.40 -28.16 -1.37
N SER A 531 17.07 -28.42 -0.11
CA SER A 531 15.72 -28.40 0.43
C SER A 531 15.07 -27.00 0.39
N LEU A 532 13.74 -26.92 0.24
CA LEU A 532 13.01 -25.67 0.46
C LEU A 532 13.04 -25.29 1.93
N LYS A 533 13.75 -24.22 2.28
CA LYS A 533 13.88 -23.75 3.67
C LYS A 533 12.78 -22.75 4.02
N ILE A 534 11.83 -23.15 4.86
CA ILE A 534 10.81 -22.29 5.45
C ILE A 534 11.31 -21.84 6.83
N LYS A 535 11.52 -20.54 7.00
CA LYS A 535 12.17 -19.89 8.17
C LYS A 535 11.26 -18.87 8.85
N ARG A 536 10.02 -18.73 8.37
CA ARG A 536 9.01 -17.72 8.75
C ARG A 536 7.60 -18.31 8.59
N ARG A 537 6.57 -17.51 8.88
CA ARG A 537 5.17 -17.91 8.71
C ARG A 537 4.84 -18.01 7.22
N MET A 538 4.23 -19.11 6.80
CA MET A 538 3.94 -19.37 5.38
C MET A 538 2.67 -20.21 5.22
N HIS A 539 1.89 -19.89 4.20
CA HIS A 539 0.85 -20.76 3.66
C HIS A 539 1.29 -21.20 2.25
N LEU A 540 1.39 -22.50 2.01
CA LEU A 540 1.80 -23.09 0.75
C LEU A 540 0.62 -23.92 0.23
N VAL A 541 -0.10 -23.40 -0.75
CA VAL A 541 -1.40 -23.95 -1.18
C VAL A 541 -1.37 -24.38 -2.64
N GLY A 542 -1.78 -25.62 -2.90
CA GLY A 542 -2.03 -26.09 -4.24
C GLY A 542 -3.38 -25.60 -4.78
N ILE A 543 -3.40 -25.13 -6.02
CA ILE A 543 -4.61 -24.76 -6.74
C ILE A 543 -4.89 -25.88 -7.77
N PRO A 544 -6.00 -26.62 -7.67
CA PRO A 544 -6.31 -27.71 -8.61
C PRO A 544 -6.65 -27.20 -10.02
N ASP A 545 -6.68 -28.12 -10.99
CA ASP A 545 -7.31 -27.85 -12.30
C ASP A 545 -8.84 -28.07 -12.27
N GLU A 546 -9.48 -27.87 -13.44
CA GLU A 546 -10.94 -28.01 -13.60
C GLU A 546 -11.48 -29.43 -13.34
N ASP A 547 -10.63 -30.47 -13.45
CA ASP A 547 -10.97 -31.87 -13.14
C ASP A 547 -10.60 -32.25 -11.68
N GLY A 548 -10.00 -31.34 -10.91
CA GLY A 548 -9.65 -31.52 -9.50
C GLY A 548 -8.25 -32.09 -9.22
N ASN A 549 -7.38 -32.16 -10.23
CA ASN A 549 -6.02 -32.70 -10.07
C ASN A 549 -5.14 -31.75 -9.25
N LEU A 550 -4.42 -32.28 -8.27
CA LEU A 550 -3.55 -31.48 -7.39
C LEU A 550 -2.12 -31.34 -7.97
N PRO A 551 -1.42 -30.22 -7.73
CA PRO A 551 -0.01 -30.06 -8.08
C PRO A 551 0.89 -31.13 -7.44
N PHE A 552 1.97 -31.46 -8.14
CA PHE A 552 2.86 -32.57 -7.82
C PHE A 552 4.31 -32.08 -7.70
N VAL A 553 4.88 -32.12 -6.49
CA VAL A 553 6.24 -31.63 -6.15
C VAL A 553 7.16 -32.82 -5.91
N VAL A 554 8.34 -32.83 -6.54
CA VAL A 554 9.23 -34.01 -6.61
C VAL A 554 10.67 -33.67 -6.23
N GLY A 555 11.29 -34.53 -5.42
CA GLY A 555 12.72 -34.45 -5.09
C GLY A 555 13.58 -35.11 -6.17
N SER A 556 14.67 -34.46 -6.57
CA SER A 556 15.62 -35.00 -7.56
C SER A 556 17.05 -34.63 -7.18
N PHE A 557 17.44 -35.05 -5.97
CA PHE A 557 18.73 -34.77 -5.35
C PHE A 557 19.71 -35.95 -5.56
N PRO A 558 21.02 -35.70 -5.78
CA PRO A 558 22.05 -36.73 -5.81
C PRO A 558 22.09 -37.57 -4.53
N THR A 559 22.39 -38.86 -4.66
CA THR A 559 22.50 -39.84 -3.56
C THR A 559 23.67 -39.62 -2.58
N VAL A 560 24.25 -38.41 -2.56
CA VAL A 560 25.40 -38.01 -1.73
C VAL A 560 25.14 -36.71 -0.97
N GLU A 561 23.93 -36.17 -1.06
CA GLU A 561 23.49 -34.93 -0.42
C GLU A 561 22.38 -35.24 0.58
N THR A 562 22.34 -34.48 1.68
CA THR A 562 21.38 -34.68 2.78
C THR A 562 20.11 -33.86 2.59
N ASP A 563 19.61 -33.81 1.35
CA ASP A 563 18.46 -33.00 0.96
C ASP A 563 17.16 -33.78 0.80
N ARG A 564 16.06 -33.05 1.00
CA ARG A 564 14.67 -33.47 1.08
C ARG A 564 13.80 -32.35 0.49
N LEU A 565 12.48 -32.52 0.38
CA LEU A 565 11.65 -31.45 -0.18
C LEU A 565 11.65 -30.18 0.67
N ILE A 566 11.36 -30.29 1.98
CA ILE A 566 11.06 -29.14 2.84
C ILE A 566 11.81 -29.25 4.17
N ARG A 567 12.40 -28.14 4.62
CA ARG A 567 12.97 -27.96 5.95
C ARG A 567 12.34 -26.73 6.62
N ILE A 568 11.53 -26.96 7.64
CA ILE A 568 10.92 -25.91 8.45
C ILE A 568 11.78 -25.72 9.70
N GLY A 569 12.37 -24.53 9.85
CA GLY A 569 13.36 -24.24 10.88
C GLY A 569 13.15 -22.92 11.59
N ASN A 570 13.74 -22.80 12.79
CA ASN A 570 13.60 -21.64 13.65
C ASN A 570 14.02 -20.33 12.94
N PRO A 571 13.26 -19.22 13.06
CA PRO A 571 12.04 -19.02 13.84
C PRO A 571 10.74 -19.09 13.00
N ALA A 572 10.52 -20.14 12.21
CA ALA A 572 9.19 -20.45 11.70
C ALA A 572 8.25 -20.73 12.88
N SER A 573 7.12 -20.04 12.97
CA SER A 573 6.16 -20.20 14.09
C SER A 573 4.83 -20.83 13.69
N PHE A 574 4.49 -20.81 12.39
CA PHE A 574 3.29 -21.42 11.82
C PHE A 574 3.52 -21.69 10.33
N VAL A 575 3.33 -22.91 9.87
CA VAL A 575 3.38 -23.28 8.45
C VAL A 575 2.15 -24.12 8.12
N ARG A 576 1.42 -23.73 7.06
CA ARG A 576 0.30 -24.50 6.52
C ARG A 576 0.64 -24.96 5.10
N ILE A 577 0.47 -26.24 4.80
CA ILE A 577 0.68 -26.81 3.46
C ILE A 577 -0.58 -27.56 3.05
N GLU A 578 -1.15 -27.26 1.88
CA GLU A 578 -2.46 -27.79 1.49
C GLU A 578 -2.57 -28.18 0.02
N ASN A 579 -3.48 -29.11 -0.29
CA ASN A 579 -3.92 -29.46 -1.64
C ASN A 579 -2.78 -29.86 -2.60
N MET A 580 -1.84 -30.71 -2.17
CA MET A 580 -0.72 -31.11 -3.03
C MET A 580 -0.17 -32.50 -2.77
N HIS A 581 0.42 -33.08 -3.82
CA HIS A 581 1.22 -34.28 -3.73
C HIS A 581 2.70 -33.92 -3.58
N LEU A 582 3.33 -34.45 -2.54
CA LEU A 582 4.75 -34.34 -2.27
C LEU A 582 5.36 -35.74 -2.43
N GLN A 583 6.29 -35.89 -3.37
CA GLN A 583 7.03 -37.13 -3.62
C GLN A 583 8.51 -36.91 -3.27
N GLY A 584 9.06 -37.85 -2.50
CA GLY A 584 10.50 -37.97 -2.26
C GLY A 584 11.21 -38.51 -3.50
N GLN A 585 12.17 -39.40 -3.28
CA GLN A 585 13.00 -39.96 -4.35
C GLN A 585 13.37 -41.43 -4.16
N GLY A 586 12.82 -42.11 -3.14
CA GLY A 586 13.08 -43.53 -2.87
C GLY A 586 14.56 -43.87 -2.57
N LEU A 587 15.33 -42.90 -2.05
CA LEU A 587 16.78 -43.01 -1.84
C LEU A 587 17.18 -42.33 -0.52
N VAL A 588 17.81 -43.09 0.38
CA VAL A 588 18.43 -42.59 1.63
C VAL A 588 19.38 -41.42 1.33
N PRO A 589 19.18 -40.23 1.93
CA PRO A 589 20.14 -39.13 1.89
C PRO A 589 21.34 -39.48 2.79
N THR A 590 22.46 -39.93 2.21
CA THR A 590 23.57 -40.45 3.01
C THR A 590 24.37 -39.35 3.70
N ASP A 591 24.25 -39.22 5.02
CA ASP A 591 25.23 -38.44 5.80
C ASP A 591 26.58 -39.17 5.84
N THR A 592 27.68 -38.45 5.59
CA THR A 592 29.04 -38.99 5.71
C THR A 592 29.58 -38.95 7.14
N ASP A 593 29.00 -38.16 8.03
CA ASP A 593 29.44 -38.03 9.43
C ASP A 593 28.81 -39.08 10.35
N GLY A 594 27.77 -39.78 9.90
CA GLY A 594 27.16 -40.95 10.54
C GLY A 594 26.06 -40.63 11.56
N ASN A 595 25.46 -39.45 11.49
CA ASN A 595 24.21 -39.12 12.18
C ASN A 595 23.09 -39.17 11.12
N GLY A 596 22.36 -40.29 11.08
CA GLY A 596 21.35 -40.56 10.04
C GLY A 596 20.35 -39.41 9.91
N THR A 597 19.89 -39.13 8.68
CA THR A 597 19.10 -37.91 8.45
C THR A 597 17.65 -38.09 8.87
N ASP A 598 17.02 -37.01 9.35
CA ASP A 598 15.63 -37.04 9.81
C ASP A 598 14.70 -36.31 8.82
N GLY A 599 13.53 -36.88 8.53
CA GLY A 599 12.48 -36.30 7.68
C GLY A 599 12.74 -36.47 6.18
N GLY A 600 12.37 -37.59 5.57
CA GLY A 600 12.72 -37.89 4.16
C GLY A 600 12.03 -37.01 3.11
N LEU A 601 10.83 -36.47 3.36
CA LEU A 601 10.28 -35.33 2.59
C LEU A 601 10.33 -34.04 3.41
N ILE A 602 9.82 -34.09 4.66
CA ILE A 602 9.62 -32.92 5.52
C ILE A 602 10.39 -33.09 6.82
N LEU A 603 11.28 -32.15 7.10
CA LEU A 603 11.94 -32.00 8.40
C LEU A 603 11.39 -30.75 9.11
N HIS A 604 10.63 -30.94 10.18
CA HIS A 604 9.95 -29.93 10.97
C HIS A 604 10.63 -29.72 12.33
N GLN A 605 11.19 -28.52 12.55
CA GLN A 605 12.08 -28.25 13.69
C GLN A 605 11.67 -27.03 14.55
N SER A 606 10.59 -26.32 14.19
CA SER A 606 10.14 -25.10 14.89
C SER A 606 8.74 -24.71 14.40
N GLY A 607 7.84 -24.40 15.33
CA GLY A 607 6.50 -23.87 15.06
C GLY A 607 5.37 -24.90 15.00
N GLU A 608 4.18 -24.42 14.67
CA GLU A 608 3.05 -25.27 14.30
C GLU A 608 3.12 -25.64 12.80
N LEU A 609 2.93 -26.93 12.48
CA LEU A 609 2.76 -27.41 11.11
C LEU A 609 1.36 -27.98 10.92
N VAL A 610 0.63 -27.45 9.94
CA VAL A 610 -0.66 -27.96 9.50
C VAL A 610 -0.55 -28.48 8.07
N LEU A 611 -0.87 -29.76 7.86
CA LEU A 611 -1.01 -30.37 6.55
C LEU A 611 -2.50 -30.70 6.31
N SER A 612 -3.11 -30.18 5.25
CA SER A 612 -4.52 -30.50 4.91
C SER A 612 -4.67 -30.93 3.44
N ASN A 613 -5.28 -32.09 3.18
CA ASN A 613 -5.37 -32.69 1.84
C ASN A 613 -3.99 -32.77 1.13
N VAL A 614 -3.00 -33.31 1.84
CA VAL A 614 -1.61 -33.49 1.36
C VAL A 614 -1.31 -34.98 1.19
N THR A 615 -0.54 -35.35 0.17
CA THR A 615 0.04 -36.69 0.04
C THR A 615 1.55 -36.65 0.26
N LEU A 616 2.10 -37.56 1.07
CA LEU A 616 3.53 -37.74 1.30
C LEU A 616 3.95 -39.18 0.93
N THR A 617 4.84 -39.34 -0.05
CA THR A 617 5.24 -40.67 -0.56
C THR A 617 6.66 -40.72 -1.15
N ASP A 618 7.24 -41.92 -1.31
CA ASP A 618 8.64 -42.17 -1.71
C ASP A 618 9.69 -41.48 -0.82
N GLY A 619 9.34 -41.22 0.43
CA GLY A 619 10.21 -40.68 1.47
C GLY A 619 11.10 -41.75 2.07
N MET A 620 12.41 -41.63 1.92
CA MET A 620 13.36 -42.62 2.43
C MET A 620 14.42 -41.94 3.30
N THR A 621 14.77 -42.53 4.44
CA THR A 621 15.88 -42.05 5.27
C THR A 621 16.50 -43.13 6.16
N ASP A 622 17.70 -42.88 6.68
CA ASP A 622 18.41 -43.76 7.63
C ASP A 622 18.29 -43.32 9.11
N GLY A 623 17.77 -42.12 9.36
CA GLY A 623 17.29 -41.67 10.67
C GLY A 623 15.78 -41.83 10.83
N SER A 624 15.13 -40.78 11.32
CA SER A 624 13.73 -40.79 11.77
C SER A 624 12.77 -40.16 10.74
N GLY A 625 11.56 -40.68 10.60
CA GLY A 625 10.49 -40.01 9.83
C GLY A 625 10.68 -40.11 8.32
N GLY A 626 10.32 -41.24 7.70
CA GLY A 626 10.53 -41.46 6.27
C GLY A 626 9.78 -40.44 5.42
N ALA A 627 8.52 -40.14 5.75
CA ALA A 627 7.83 -38.98 5.20
C ALA A 627 8.17 -37.70 5.97
N LEU A 628 7.94 -37.71 7.29
CA LEU A 628 7.94 -36.51 8.13
C LEU A 628 8.61 -36.75 9.48
N HIS A 629 9.57 -35.91 9.83
CA HIS A 629 10.12 -35.81 11.19
C HIS A 629 9.72 -34.49 11.83
N SER A 630 9.20 -34.56 13.06
CA SER A 630 8.80 -33.39 13.86
C SER A 630 9.42 -33.44 15.25
N ALA A 631 10.47 -32.65 15.46
CA ALA A 631 11.14 -32.46 16.75
C ALA A 631 11.57 -30.99 16.92
N SER A 632 10.97 -30.28 17.87
CA SER A 632 11.10 -28.83 18.01
C SER A 632 11.82 -28.41 19.30
N ASP A 633 13.01 -27.85 19.18
CA ASP A 633 13.83 -27.33 20.29
C ASP A 633 13.21 -26.10 20.99
N ASP A 634 12.29 -25.40 20.31
CA ASP A 634 11.66 -24.16 20.80
C ASP A 634 10.46 -24.40 21.73
N GLY A 635 10.01 -25.65 21.82
CA GLY A 635 8.84 -26.06 22.60
C GLY A 635 7.47 -25.79 21.96
N ASN A 636 7.42 -25.30 20.72
CA ASN A 636 6.22 -25.20 19.90
C ASN A 636 6.37 -26.17 18.72
N GLY A 637 5.92 -27.41 18.88
CA GLY A 637 6.05 -28.47 17.87
C GLY A 637 4.72 -29.09 17.47
N HIS A 638 3.64 -28.32 17.47
CA HIS A 638 2.30 -28.83 17.17
C HIS A 638 2.22 -29.30 15.71
N LEU A 639 1.61 -30.46 15.48
CA LEU A 639 1.49 -31.08 14.18
C LEU A 639 0.06 -31.55 13.96
N THR A 640 -0.60 -30.95 12.97
CA THR A 640 -1.98 -31.28 12.57
C THR A 640 -1.98 -31.85 11.16
N LEU A 641 -2.52 -33.05 11.02
CA LEU A 641 -2.76 -33.74 9.76
C LEU A 641 -4.26 -33.87 9.56
N GLU A 642 -4.78 -33.34 8.46
CA GLU A 642 -6.19 -33.39 8.07
C GLU A 642 -6.30 -33.93 6.64
N GLN A 643 -7.03 -35.03 6.43
CA GLN A 643 -7.16 -35.66 5.09
C GLN A 643 -5.80 -36.00 4.43
N VAL A 644 -4.75 -36.25 5.23
CA VAL A 644 -3.40 -36.51 4.75
C VAL A 644 -3.24 -37.99 4.39
N ARG A 645 -2.55 -38.26 3.28
CA ARG A 645 -2.11 -39.61 2.88
C ARG A 645 -0.60 -39.75 3.07
N ILE A 646 -0.16 -40.74 3.83
CA ILE A 646 1.27 -41.02 4.05
C ILE A 646 1.52 -42.49 3.71
N PHE A 647 2.21 -42.77 2.60
CA PHE A 647 2.45 -44.15 2.14
C PHE A 647 3.70 -44.36 1.29
N ASP A 648 4.19 -45.59 1.23
CA ASP A 648 5.45 -45.96 0.56
C ASP A 648 6.66 -45.12 1.05
N ASN A 649 6.80 -44.98 2.38
CA ASN A 649 7.93 -44.30 3.02
C ASN A 649 8.73 -45.25 3.94
N GLU A 650 10.07 -45.11 3.98
CA GLU A 650 10.99 -45.96 4.76
C GLU A 650 11.92 -45.15 5.69
N ALA A 651 12.12 -45.63 6.92
CA ALA A 651 13.01 -45.03 7.93
C ALA A 651 13.75 -46.06 8.80
N SER A 652 14.65 -45.61 9.69
CA SER A 652 14.99 -46.38 10.89
C SER A 652 13.79 -46.44 11.82
N ASP A 653 13.22 -45.28 12.14
CA ASP A 653 12.17 -45.10 13.15
C ASP A 653 11.10 -44.15 12.61
N GLY A 654 9.81 -44.49 12.78
CA GLY A 654 8.69 -43.76 12.16
C GLY A 654 8.74 -43.79 10.64
N GLY A 655 8.42 -44.93 10.04
CA GLY A 655 8.49 -45.14 8.57
C GLY A 655 7.68 -44.08 7.81
N GLY A 656 6.43 -43.87 8.21
CA GLY A 656 5.67 -42.69 7.81
C GLY A 656 6.16 -41.46 8.56
N LEU A 657 5.95 -41.43 9.88
CA LEU A 657 6.06 -40.20 10.67
C LEU A 657 6.74 -40.40 12.03
N THR A 658 7.58 -39.45 12.42
CA THR A 658 8.07 -39.30 13.80
C THR A 658 7.65 -37.99 14.46
N PHE A 659 7.24 -38.11 15.71
CA PHE A 659 6.85 -37.01 16.58
C PHE A 659 7.64 -37.10 17.89
N MET A 660 8.66 -36.25 18.04
CA MET A 660 9.59 -36.24 19.17
C MET A 660 9.67 -34.84 19.83
N PRO A 661 8.60 -34.35 20.47
CA PRO A 661 8.59 -33.01 21.07
C PRO A 661 9.31 -32.96 22.43
N GLU A 662 10.10 -31.91 22.65
CA GLU A 662 10.69 -31.64 23.98
C GLU A 662 9.68 -30.98 24.97
N SER A 663 8.44 -30.75 24.55
CA SER A 663 7.43 -29.92 25.25
C SER A 663 5.99 -30.45 25.13
N PHE A 664 5.03 -29.65 25.63
CA PHE A 664 3.56 -29.82 25.58
C PHE A 664 2.94 -29.78 24.16
N ALA A 665 3.66 -30.25 23.13
CA ALA A 665 3.15 -30.32 21.77
C ALA A 665 2.06 -31.38 21.60
N THR A 666 1.29 -31.27 20.52
CA THR A 666 0.25 -32.23 20.13
C THR A 666 0.44 -32.72 18.70
N LEU A 667 0.33 -34.03 18.49
CA LEU A 667 0.08 -34.64 17.19
C LEU A 667 -1.42 -34.89 17.04
N SER A 668 -2.05 -34.30 16.04
CA SER A 668 -3.45 -34.52 15.67
C SER A 668 -3.50 -35.13 14.27
N VAL A 669 -4.19 -36.25 14.11
CA VAL A 669 -4.36 -36.99 12.85
C VAL A 669 -5.86 -37.18 12.64
N ILE A 670 -6.41 -36.52 11.64
CA ILE A 670 -7.86 -36.36 11.42
C ILE A 670 -8.19 -36.75 9.98
N ASP A 671 -9.19 -37.62 9.79
CA ASP A 671 -9.66 -38.07 8.45
C ASP A 671 -8.54 -38.56 7.52
N SER A 672 -7.42 -39.04 8.08
CA SER A 672 -6.15 -39.26 7.38
C SER A 672 -5.82 -40.75 7.24
N ASN A 673 -5.06 -41.11 6.21
CA ASN A 673 -4.65 -42.49 5.92
C ASN A 673 -3.12 -42.64 5.94
N VAL A 674 -2.60 -43.39 6.92
CA VAL A 674 -1.15 -43.67 7.07
C VAL A 674 -0.95 -45.16 6.81
N HIS A 675 -0.42 -45.51 5.64
CA HIS A 675 -0.38 -46.90 5.21
C HIS A 675 0.87 -47.35 4.46
N ASP A 676 1.17 -48.65 4.50
CA ASP A 676 2.24 -49.29 3.74
C ASP A 676 3.65 -48.64 3.94
N ASN A 677 3.87 -47.98 5.08
CA ASN A 677 5.17 -47.40 5.45
C ASN A 677 6.02 -48.40 6.27
N GLN A 678 7.35 -48.30 6.19
CA GLN A 678 8.29 -49.24 6.79
C GLN A 678 9.31 -48.58 7.74
N ALA A 679 9.46 -49.11 8.95
CA ALA A 679 10.52 -48.75 9.89
C ALA A 679 11.42 -49.96 10.19
N ASN A 680 12.74 -49.75 10.26
CA ASN A 680 13.67 -50.82 10.62
C ASN A 680 13.70 -51.13 12.13
N ALA A 681 13.23 -50.21 12.99
CA ALA A 681 13.26 -50.33 14.44
C ALA A 681 11.88 -50.16 15.11
N ALA A 682 11.23 -49.00 15.02
CA ALA A 682 9.96 -48.77 15.69
C ALA A 682 9.02 -47.79 14.97
N GLY A 683 7.70 -48.06 15.03
CA GLY A 683 6.64 -47.24 14.44
C GLY A 683 6.65 -47.28 12.91
N GLY A 684 5.98 -48.26 12.30
CA GLY A 684 5.94 -48.34 10.83
C GLY A 684 5.18 -47.16 10.24
N GLY A 685 3.94 -46.95 10.69
CA GLY A 685 3.16 -45.76 10.35
C GLY A 685 3.61 -44.53 11.15
N ILE A 686 3.46 -44.58 12.48
CA ILE A 686 3.74 -43.46 13.39
C ILE A 686 4.64 -43.91 14.55
N LEU A 687 5.69 -43.16 14.86
CA LEU A 687 6.38 -43.21 16.15
C LEU A 687 6.23 -41.88 16.90
N ALA A 688 5.69 -41.95 18.12
CA ALA A 688 5.62 -40.81 19.04
C ALA A 688 6.48 -41.13 20.27
N TRP A 689 7.54 -40.35 20.48
CA TRP A 689 8.59 -40.66 21.45
C TRP A 689 8.98 -39.46 22.30
N ASN A 690 8.93 -39.64 23.62
CA ASN A 690 9.35 -38.66 24.62
C ASN A 690 10.31 -39.31 25.61
N SER A 691 11.52 -38.77 25.71
CA SER A 691 12.57 -39.22 26.64
C SER A 691 12.62 -38.39 27.94
N GLY A 692 11.86 -37.30 28.03
CA GLY A 692 11.91 -36.30 29.10
C GLY A 692 10.77 -36.42 30.10
N GLY A 693 11.09 -36.86 31.33
CA GLY A 693 10.15 -37.02 32.46
C GLY A 693 9.56 -35.74 33.07
N GLY A 694 9.31 -34.73 32.24
CA GLY A 694 8.66 -33.45 32.59
C GLY A 694 7.84 -32.83 31.44
N SER A 695 7.93 -33.39 30.22
CA SER A 695 7.05 -33.04 29.10
C SER A 695 5.77 -33.87 29.12
N LEU A 696 4.63 -33.29 28.72
CA LEU A 696 3.34 -33.97 28.62
C LEU A 696 2.77 -33.88 27.19
N PRO A 697 3.40 -34.52 26.19
CA PRO A 697 2.91 -34.47 24.82
C PRO A 697 1.68 -35.36 24.64
N ALA A 698 0.82 -34.99 23.69
CA ALA A 698 -0.41 -35.73 23.39
C ALA A 698 -0.48 -36.17 21.92
N VAL A 699 -1.12 -37.31 21.69
CA VAL A 699 -1.41 -37.86 20.35
C VAL A 699 -2.92 -38.10 20.23
N ALA A 700 -3.55 -37.61 19.17
CA ALA A 700 -4.95 -37.88 18.86
C ALA A 700 -5.09 -38.35 17.41
N ILE A 701 -5.67 -39.53 17.22
CA ILE A 701 -5.96 -40.14 15.91
C ILE A 701 -7.49 -40.29 15.83
N GLN A 702 -8.12 -39.60 14.87
CA GLN A 702 -9.58 -39.45 14.77
C GLN A 702 -10.05 -39.70 13.33
N ARG A 703 -11.12 -40.50 13.14
CA ARG A 703 -11.66 -40.86 11.81
C ARG A 703 -10.61 -41.32 10.79
N SER A 704 -9.52 -41.90 11.26
CA SER A 704 -8.30 -42.13 10.48
C SER A 704 -8.01 -43.62 10.34
N ALA A 705 -7.28 -43.98 9.30
CA ALA A 705 -6.83 -45.34 9.05
C ALA A 705 -5.30 -45.45 9.17
N LEU A 706 -4.84 -46.43 9.95
CA LEU A 706 -3.43 -46.84 10.02
C LEU A 706 -3.36 -48.30 9.53
N HIS A 707 -2.86 -48.58 8.33
CA HIS A 707 -2.90 -49.95 7.79
C HIS A 707 -1.69 -50.41 6.97
N GLY A 708 -1.42 -51.71 6.95
CA GLY A 708 -0.33 -52.30 6.13
C GLY A 708 1.10 -51.90 6.53
N ASN A 709 1.28 -51.01 7.49
CA ASN A 709 2.60 -50.51 7.89
C ASN A 709 3.44 -51.60 8.59
N ALA A 710 4.76 -51.56 8.42
CA ALA A 710 5.69 -52.57 8.92
C ALA A 710 6.77 -51.98 9.84
N ALA A 711 7.08 -52.65 10.96
CA ALA A 711 8.18 -52.29 11.85
C ALA A 711 8.80 -53.52 12.55
N LEU A 712 9.87 -53.33 13.33
CA LEU A 712 10.30 -54.30 14.33
C LEU A 712 9.42 -54.23 15.61
N LEU A 713 8.99 -53.03 16.01
CA LEU A 713 8.07 -52.75 17.12
C LEU A 713 6.99 -51.72 16.70
N GLY A 714 5.72 -51.94 17.05
CA GLY A 714 4.66 -50.95 16.76
C GLY A 714 4.42 -50.76 15.26
N GLY A 715 3.93 -51.78 14.55
CA GLY A 715 3.77 -51.74 13.09
C GLY A 715 2.92 -50.55 12.63
N GLY A 716 1.70 -50.40 13.14
CA GLY A 716 0.87 -49.22 12.90
C GLY A 716 1.40 -48.01 13.67
N ALA A 717 1.55 -48.14 15.00
CA ALA A 717 2.11 -47.08 15.84
C ALA A 717 2.97 -47.58 17.01
N TYR A 718 4.03 -46.81 17.35
CA TYR A 718 4.84 -46.99 18.55
C TYR A 718 4.77 -45.73 19.44
N LEU A 719 4.30 -45.89 20.69
CA LEU A 719 4.01 -44.79 21.60
C LEU A 719 4.84 -44.92 22.89
N TYR A 720 5.77 -43.99 23.12
CA TYR A 720 6.73 -44.04 24.22
C TYR A 720 6.80 -42.70 24.97
N GLY A 721 6.51 -42.70 26.28
CA GLY A 721 6.52 -41.48 27.09
C GLY A 721 5.43 -40.45 26.76
N VAL A 722 4.41 -40.83 25.98
CA VAL A 722 3.32 -39.94 25.56
C VAL A 722 2.31 -39.81 26.71
N PHE A 723 2.06 -38.60 27.21
CA PHE A 723 1.21 -38.44 28.40
C PHE A 723 -0.23 -38.89 28.17
N LEU A 724 -0.79 -38.59 27.00
CA LEU A 724 -2.11 -39.04 26.58
C LEU A 724 -2.13 -39.35 25.09
N ALA A 725 -2.37 -40.61 24.76
CA ALA A 725 -2.68 -41.04 23.40
C ALA A 725 -4.19 -41.39 23.31
N GLN A 726 -4.85 -40.93 22.24
CA GLN A 726 -6.25 -41.23 21.96
C GLN A 726 -6.39 -41.72 20.52
N VAL A 727 -7.09 -42.83 20.35
CA VAL A 727 -7.57 -43.33 19.06
C VAL A 727 -9.08 -43.35 19.13
N SER A 728 -9.76 -42.54 18.31
CA SER A 728 -11.22 -42.43 18.31
C SER A 728 -11.82 -42.60 16.92
N ASN A 729 -12.92 -43.35 16.80
CA ASN A 729 -13.65 -43.53 15.54
C ASN A 729 -12.75 -43.97 14.36
N SER A 730 -11.73 -44.79 14.62
CA SER A 730 -10.59 -45.03 13.71
C SER A 730 -10.28 -46.52 13.51
N THR A 731 -9.65 -46.87 12.39
CA THR A 731 -9.29 -48.25 12.03
C THR A 731 -7.78 -48.45 12.02
N VAL A 732 -7.27 -49.44 12.76
CA VAL A 732 -5.86 -49.85 12.78
C VAL A 732 -5.76 -51.31 12.33
N SER A 733 -5.31 -51.57 11.10
CA SER A 733 -5.49 -52.89 10.48
C SER A 733 -4.35 -53.41 9.62
N GLY A 734 -4.09 -54.72 9.66
CA GLY A 734 -3.12 -55.37 8.77
C GLY A 734 -1.66 -54.91 8.93
N ASN A 735 -1.34 -54.15 9.99
CA ASN A 735 0.02 -53.70 10.27
C ASN A 735 0.85 -54.83 10.88
N ILE A 736 2.16 -54.82 10.65
CA ILE A 736 3.08 -55.91 10.98
C ILE A 736 4.21 -55.40 11.88
N ALA A 737 4.44 -56.05 13.01
CA ALA A 737 5.64 -55.90 13.82
C ALA A 737 6.46 -57.21 13.77
N GLU A 738 7.76 -57.18 13.50
CA GLU A 738 8.60 -58.39 13.57
C GLU A 738 8.67 -58.98 14.99
N THR A 739 8.41 -58.15 16.02
CA THR A 739 8.24 -58.59 17.41
C THR A 739 6.88 -58.18 17.98
N SER A 740 6.74 -57.02 18.62
CA SER A 740 5.58 -56.71 19.49
C SER A 740 4.78 -55.51 19.03
N GLY A 741 3.45 -55.56 19.22
CA GLY A 741 2.53 -54.49 18.86
C GLY A 741 2.39 -54.34 17.35
N GLY A 742 1.77 -55.30 16.68
CA GLY A 742 1.51 -55.20 15.23
C GLY A 742 0.71 -53.95 14.89
N GLY A 743 -0.42 -53.73 15.57
CA GLY A 743 -1.22 -52.51 15.50
C GLY A 743 -0.58 -51.37 16.27
N ILE A 744 -0.59 -51.43 17.61
CA ILE A 744 -0.03 -50.39 18.48
C ILE A 744 0.86 -51.00 19.58
N SER A 745 2.03 -50.41 19.80
CA SER A 745 2.88 -50.65 20.99
C SER A 745 2.85 -49.44 21.92
N VAL A 746 2.68 -49.67 23.23
CA VAL A 746 2.43 -48.65 24.25
C VAL A 746 3.39 -48.85 25.43
N GLU A 747 4.33 -47.91 25.60
CA GLU A 747 5.48 -48.05 26.50
C GLU A 747 5.74 -46.84 27.40
N ALA A 748 6.56 -47.04 28.44
CA ALA A 748 7.14 -45.99 29.29
C ALA A 748 6.14 -44.93 29.83
N ALA A 749 5.22 -45.34 30.72
CA ALA A 749 4.21 -44.45 31.34
C ALA A 749 3.18 -43.81 30.39
N THR A 750 3.11 -44.28 29.14
CA THR A 750 2.05 -43.85 28.20
C THR A 750 0.68 -44.34 28.65
N SER A 751 -0.33 -43.46 28.53
CA SER A 751 -1.74 -43.78 28.70
C SER A 751 -2.48 -43.70 27.36
N LEU A 752 -2.88 -44.85 26.82
CA LEU A 752 -3.69 -44.96 25.61
C LEU A 752 -5.19 -45.09 25.95
N ALA A 753 -6.05 -44.36 25.27
CA ALA A 753 -7.49 -44.60 25.23
C ALA A 753 -7.93 -44.90 23.79
N VAL A 754 -8.65 -46.00 23.60
CA VAL A 754 -9.22 -46.43 22.31
C VAL A 754 -10.74 -46.40 22.45
N ASN A 755 -11.40 -45.50 21.71
CA ASN A 755 -12.84 -45.26 21.82
C ASN A 755 -13.50 -45.46 20.45
N ASN A 756 -14.64 -46.16 20.38
CA ASN A 756 -15.40 -46.33 19.12
C ASN A 756 -14.51 -46.76 17.93
N SER A 757 -13.51 -47.63 18.13
CA SER A 757 -12.45 -47.89 17.13
C SER A 757 -12.21 -49.38 16.86
N THR A 758 -11.61 -49.71 15.71
CA THR A 758 -11.42 -51.10 15.25
C THR A 758 -9.94 -51.41 15.08
N ILE A 759 -9.40 -52.33 15.89
CA ILE A 759 -8.01 -52.81 15.81
C ILE A 759 -8.00 -54.29 15.42
N ALA A 760 -7.74 -54.60 14.15
CA ALA A 760 -7.95 -55.93 13.61
C ALA A 760 -6.90 -56.41 12.60
N PHE A 761 -6.74 -57.73 12.45
CA PHE A 761 -5.84 -58.35 11.44
C PHE A 761 -4.36 -57.93 11.49
N ASN A 762 -3.91 -57.26 12.56
CA ASN A 762 -2.50 -56.89 12.74
C ASN A 762 -1.68 -58.09 13.24
N GLU A 763 -0.40 -58.17 12.84
CA GLU A 763 0.50 -59.29 13.16
C GLU A 763 1.70 -58.89 14.02
N ALA A 764 1.96 -59.66 15.07
CA ALA A 764 3.18 -59.63 15.88
C ALA A 764 4.01 -60.89 15.61
N GLY A 765 4.99 -60.79 14.72
CA GLY A 765 5.88 -61.87 14.31
C GLY A 765 6.70 -62.45 15.48
N PRO A 766 7.24 -63.67 15.36
CA PRO A 766 7.96 -64.29 16.48
C PRO A 766 9.27 -63.59 16.85
N GLY A 767 9.92 -62.89 15.91
CA GLY A 767 11.28 -62.39 16.03
C GLY A 767 12.35 -63.48 16.19
N ASP A 768 13.61 -63.06 16.21
CA ASP A 768 14.82 -63.91 16.32
C ASP A 768 14.87 -64.80 17.60
N ASN A 769 13.97 -64.54 18.55
CA ASN A 769 13.94 -65.10 19.90
C ASN A 769 12.59 -65.75 20.31
N ASN A 770 11.58 -65.78 19.42
CA ASN A 770 10.20 -66.16 19.74
C ASN A 770 9.61 -65.34 20.92
N SER A 771 9.65 -64.01 20.87
CA SER A 771 9.11 -63.11 21.93
C SER A 771 8.06 -62.09 21.49
N GLY A 772 7.60 -62.08 20.25
CA GLY A 772 6.62 -61.11 19.78
C GLY A 772 5.21 -61.37 20.29
N ASN A 773 4.63 -60.41 21.00
CA ASN A 773 3.33 -60.57 21.67
C ASN A 773 2.41 -59.38 21.36
N GLY A 774 1.10 -59.59 21.44
CA GLY A 774 0.11 -58.53 21.19
C GLY A 774 0.13 -58.03 19.74
N GLY A 775 -0.44 -58.82 18.82
CA GLY A 775 -0.65 -58.43 17.42
C GLY A 775 -1.48 -57.16 17.31
N GLY A 776 -2.59 -57.04 18.04
CA GLY A 776 -3.39 -55.81 18.08
C GLY A 776 -2.73 -54.73 18.94
N LEU A 777 -2.61 -55.00 20.24
CA LEU A 777 -2.09 -54.07 21.24
C LEU A 777 -0.97 -54.70 22.09
N TYR A 778 0.21 -54.09 22.14
CA TYR A 778 1.23 -54.40 23.15
C TYR A 778 1.28 -53.29 24.21
N VAL A 779 1.06 -53.64 25.47
CA VAL A 779 1.10 -52.70 26.60
C VAL A 779 2.20 -53.13 27.59
N ASN A 780 3.24 -52.29 27.73
CA ASN A 780 4.29 -52.50 28.71
C ASN A 780 3.72 -52.46 30.15
N ALA A 781 4.31 -53.19 31.09
CA ALA A 781 3.88 -53.22 32.50
C ALA A 781 3.93 -51.86 33.22
N ASN A 782 4.62 -50.86 32.65
CA ASN A 782 4.64 -49.47 33.14
C ASN A 782 3.70 -48.53 32.36
N ALA A 783 2.85 -49.04 31.47
CA ALA A 783 1.90 -48.26 30.65
C ALA A 783 0.46 -48.75 30.87
N THR A 784 -0.53 -48.02 30.35
CA THR A 784 -1.96 -48.38 30.44
C THR A 784 -2.67 -48.18 29.12
N ALA A 785 -3.59 -49.09 28.78
CA ALA A 785 -4.54 -48.93 27.69
C ALA A 785 -5.97 -49.16 28.17
N THR A 786 -6.89 -48.27 27.82
CA THR A 786 -8.32 -48.38 28.14
C THR A 786 -9.14 -48.44 26.85
N LEU A 787 -10.07 -49.39 26.77
CA LEU A 787 -10.97 -49.56 25.63
C LEU A 787 -12.40 -49.12 25.97
N TYR A 788 -13.08 -48.47 25.02
CA TYR A 788 -14.49 -48.13 25.10
C TYR A 788 -15.19 -48.32 23.75
N ASN A 789 -16.33 -49.00 23.74
CA ASN A 789 -17.12 -49.28 22.54
C ASN A 789 -16.30 -49.73 21.31
N SER A 790 -15.23 -50.50 21.52
CA SER A 790 -14.19 -50.77 20.50
C SER A 790 -14.04 -52.26 20.18
N ILE A 791 -13.60 -52.55 18.95
CA ILE A 791 -13.29 -53.90 18.49
C ILE A 791 -11.77 -54.13 18.56
N VAL A 792 -11.34 -55.22 19.19
CA VAL A 792 -9.97 -55.73 19.08
C VAL A 792 -10.03 -57.23 18.77
N SER A 793 -9.91 -57.61 17.50
CA SER A 793 -10.19 -58.98 17.05
C SER A 793 -9.37 -59.41 15.82
N SER A 794 -9.23 -60.72 15.62
CA SER A 794 -8.53 -61.31 14.47
C SER A 794 -7.04 -60.94 14.32
N ASN A 795 -6.41 -60.39 15.36
CA ASN A 795 -4.98 -60.08 15.36
C ASN A 795 -4.14 -61.33 15.71
N THR A 796 -2.97 -61.47 15.10
CA THR A 796 -2.08 -62.63 15.22
C THR A 796 -0.80 -62.30 15.97
N GLY A 797 -0.25 -63.27 16.68
CA GLY A 797 1.03 -63.16 17.37
C GLY A 797 1.92 -64.38 17.16
N LYS A 798 3.09 -64.32 17.79
CA LYS A 798 4.11 -65.37 17.89
C LYS A 798 3.57 -66.77 17.70
N GLU A 799 4.21 -67.49 16.80
CA GLU A 799 3.79 -68.84 16.49
C GLU A 799 3.99 -69.82 17.66
N ALA A 800 2.97 -70.64 17.94
CA ALA A 800 3.05 -71.79 18.83
C ALA A 800 3.83 -72.94 18.17
N CYS A 801 5.15 -72.80 18.05
CA CYS A 801 6.06 -73.79 17.47
C CYS A 801 6.11 -75.11 18.26
N SER A 802 5.16 -76.00 17.99
CA SER A 802 5.08 -77.34 18.57
C SER A 802 6.11 -78.29 17.93
N ARG A 803 6.80 -79.10 18.75
CA ARG A 803 7.66 -80.21 18.27
C ARG A 803 7.12 -81.57 18.74
N PRO A 804 5.99 -82.06 18.17
CA PRO A 804 5.44 -83.37 18.49
C PRO A 804 6.38 -84.54 18.10
N ASN A 805 7.37 -84.29 17.23
CA ASN A 805 8.47 -85.20 16.93
C ASN A 805 9.79 -84.40 16.83
N PRO A 806 10.82 -84.67 17.66
CA PRO A 806 12.13 -84.02 17.56
C PRO A 806 12.89 -84.25 16.24
N SER A 807 12.39 -85.15 15.38
CA SER A 807 12.99 -85.54 14.10
C SER A 807 12.41 -84.76 12.90
N LEU A 808 11.45 -83.86 13.14
CA LEU A 808 10.79 -83.04 12.13
C LEU A 808 11.01 -81.55 12.44
N PRO A 809 10.81 -80.65 11.46
CA PRO A 809 10.65 -79.22 11.73
C PRO A 809 9.53 -78.99 12.78
N PRO A 810 9.61 -77.92 13.59
CA PRO A 810 8.47 -77.52 14.40
C PRO A 810 7.26 -77.24 13.51
N ILE A 811 6.08 -77.66 13.95
CA ILE A 811 4.81 -77.19 13.37
C ILE A 811 4.44 -75.96 14.17
N CYS A 812 4.73 -74.82 13.58
CA CYS A 812 4.38 -73.50 14.07
C CYS A 812 3.01 -73.11 13.50
N VAL A 813 2.19 -72.46 14.33
CA VAL A 813 0.88 -71.91 13.97
C VAL A 813 0.77 -70.54 14.66
N PRO A 814 0.35 -69.47 13.96
CA PRO A 814 0.07 -68.20 14.60
C PRO A 814 -0.93 -68.37 15.74
N GLN A 815 -0.68 -67.70 16.87
CA GLN A 815 -1.67 -67.63 17.94
C GLN A 815 -2.55 -66.40 17.72
N ALA A 816 -3.80 -66.45 18.18
CA ALA A 816 -4.56 -65.22 18.37
C ALA A 816 -3.85 -64.40 19.47
N ALA A 817 -3.51 -63.15 19.15
CA ALA A 817 -2.86 -62.22 20.06
C ALA A 817 -3.51 -60.84 19.86
N ASN A 818 -4.72 -60.69 20.38
CA ASN A 818 -5.43 -59.42 20.38
C ASN A 818 -4.70 -58.40 21.24
N CYS A 819 -4.15 -58.81 22.39
CA CYS A 819 -3.28 -57.95 23.18
C CYS A 819 -2.28 -58.68 24.07
N TYR A 820 -1.27 -57.95 24.53
CA TYR A 820 -0.34 -58.36 25.58
C TYR A 820 -0.27 -57.27 26.65
N GLY A 821 -0.31 -57.67 27.92
CA GLY A 821 -0.24 -56.74 29.06
C GLY A 821 -1.61 -56.39 29.64
N SER A 822 -1.67 -55.34 30.46
CA SER A 822 -2.90 -54.91 31.13
C SER A 822 -3.71 -54.00 30.22
N VAL A 823 -4.96 -54.37 29.94
CA VAL A 823 -5.90 -53.56 29.17
C VAL A 823 -7.19 -53.44 29.96
N ASP A 824 -7.58 -52.22 30.29
CA ASP A 824 -8.78 -51.94 31.06
C ASP A 824 -9.99 -51.71 30.15
N SER A 825 -11.17 -52.09 30.60
CA SER A 825 -12.42 -51.82 29.90
C SER A 825 -13.23 -50.71 30.58
N ALA A 826 -13.68 -49.76 29.78
CA ALA A 826 -14.75 -48.84 30.15
C ALA A 826 -16.14 -49.28 29.65
N GLY A 827 -16.23 -50.46 29.02
CA GLY A 827 -17.47 -51.11 28.57
C GLY A 827 -17.71 -51.11 27.06
N TYR A 828 -18.64 -51.97 26.64
CA TYR A 828 -19.13 -52.17 25.28
C TYR A 828 -18.07 -52.66 24.26
N ASN A 829 -16.97 -53.24 24.72
CA ASN A 829 -15.90 -53.70 23.85
C ASN A 829 -16.14 -55.12 23.31
N ALA A 830 -15.65 -55.38 22.11
CA ALA A 830 -15.66 -56.67 21.45
C ALA A 830 -14.23 -57.19 21.29
N MET A 831 -13.79 -58.08 22.19
CA MET A 831 -12.44 -58.65 22.19
C MET A 831 -12.49 -60.17 22.39
N ALA A 832 -12.22 -60.93 21.33
CA ALA A 832 -12.16 -62.39 21.41
C ALA A 832 -11.11 -62.85 22.44
N GLY A 833 -11.52 -63.72 23.36
CA GLY A 833 -10.74 -64.07 24.55
C GLY A 833 -9.31 -64.58 24.27
N ASP A 834 -8.33 -63.84 24.79
CA ASP A 834 -6.89 -64.05 24.62
C ASP A 834 -6.23 -64.35 25.98
N SER A 835 -5.23 -65.22 26.01
CA SER A 835 -4.49 -65.59 27.23
C SER A 835 -3.26 -64.71 27.52
N GLU A 836 -2.83 -63.89 26.57
CA GLU A 836 -1.74 -62.91 26.75
C GLU A 836 -2.27 -61.53 27.23
N CYS A 837 -3.54 -61.26 26.94
CA CYS A 837 -4.30 -60.16 27.52
C CYS A 837 -4.58 -60.37 29.02
N ALA A 838 -4.14 -59.44 29.87
CA ALA A 838 -4.75 -59.19 31.16
C ALA A 838 -5.91 -58.18 30.98
N PHE A 839 -6.93 -58.58 30.22
CA PHE A 839 -8.09 -57.73 29.91
C PHE A 839 -9.07 -57.70 31.09
N ASN A 840 -9.23 -56.52 31.70
CA ASN A 840 -10.14 -56.30 32.82
C ASN A 840 -11.56 -55.97 32.30
N SER A 841 -12.25 -56.98 31.78
CA SER A 841 -13.57 -56.88 31.15
C SER A 841 -14.65 -56.29 32.06
N GLY A 842 -15.41 -55.33 31.55
CA GLY A 842 -16.65 -54.80 32.12
C GLY A 842 -17.86 -55.68 31.84
N GLY A 843 -19.00 -55.32 32.45
CA GLY A 843 -20.25 -56.11 32.35
C GLY A 843 -21.03 -55.97 31.04
N SER A 844 -20.61 -55.09 30.14
CA SER A 844 -21.20 -54.87 28.80
C SER A 844 -20.26 -55.25 27.64
N ASP A 845 -19.09 -55.83 27.95
CA ASP A 845 -18.18 -56.36 26.93
C ASP A 845 -18.60 -57.75 26.46
N ASP A 846 -18.12 -58.14 25.28
CA ASP A 846 -18.31 -59.47 24.72
C ASP A 846 -16.96 -60.07 24.29
N ALA A 847 -16.77 -61.35 24.60
CA ALA A 847 -15.54 -62.11 24.42
C ALA A 847 -15.61 -63.15 23.29
N THR A 848 -16.64 -63.10 22.44
CA THR A 848 -16.84 -64.03 21.32
C THR A 848 -16.06 -63.60 20.06
N HIS A 849 -16.20 -64.33 18.94
CA HIS A 849 -15.39 -64.14 17.72
C HIS A 849 -16.08 -63.19 16.73
N VAL A 850 -15.44 -62.05 16.45
CA VAL A 850 -16.00 -61.01 15.57
C VAL A 850 -15.91 -61.46 14.10
N GLN A 851 -16.91 -61.14 13.28
CA GLN A 851 -16.84 -61.28 11.82
C GLN A 851 -16.83 -59.90 11.15
N LEU A 852 -15.63 -59.50 10.72
CA LEU A 852 -15.38 -58.29 9.93
C LEU A 852 -15.22 -58.65 8.46
N GLY A 853 -15.65 -57.75 7.57
CA GLY A 853 -15.28 -57.76 6.15
C GLY A 853 -13.80 -57.47 5.93
N ALA A 854 -13.37 -57.46 4.67
CA ALA A 854 -12.05 -56.97 4.29
C ALA A 854 -11.91 -55.47 4.64
N LEU A 855 -10.66 -54.99 4.75
CA LEU A 855 -10.40 -53.56 4.77
C LEU A 855 -10.70 -53.01 3.37
N ALA A 856 -11.57 -52.00 3.28
CA ALA A 856 -12.02 -51.44 2.01
C ALA A 856 -12.44 -49.97 2.17
N ASP A 857 -12.55 -49.25 1.05
CA ASP A 857 -13.44 -48.08 0.99
C ASP A 857 -14.89 -48.59 1.11
N ASN A 858 -15.61 -48.06 2.10
CA ASN A 858 -17.03 -48.33 2.33
C ASN A 858 -17.85 -47.02 2.33
N GLY A 859 -17.42 -46.03 1.55
CA GLY A 859 -18.08 -44.73 1.35
C GLY A 859 -17.62 -43.65 2.33
N GLY A 860 -16.32 -43.56 2.65
CA GLY A 860 -15.77 -42.61 3.62
C GLY A 860 -14.41 -42.04 3.26
N SER A 861 -13.94 -41.05 4.02
CA SER A 861 -12.61 -40.41 3.84
C SER A 861 -11.44 -41.39 3.95
N THR A 862 -11.60 -42.47 4.71
CA THR A 862 -10.56 -43.45 5.02
C THR A 862 -11.12 -44.89 5.06
N PRO A 863 -10.30 -45.91 4.74
CA PRO A 863 -10.78 -47.29 4.67
C PRO A 863 -11.16 -47.87 6.04
N THR A 864 -12.15 -48.76 6.03
CA THR A 864 -12.83 -49.30 7.21
C THR A 864 -13.08 -50.81 7.09
N HIS A 865 -13.42 -51.45 8.22
CA HIS A 865 -13.97 -52.80 8.25
C HIS A 865 -15.47 -52.76 8.53
N ALA A 866 -16.29 -53.00 7.51
CA ALA A 866 -17.72 -53.23 7.71
C ALA A 866 -17.98 -54.53 8.51
N PRO A 867 -18.93 -54.55 9.45
CA PRO A 867 -19.47 -55.78 10.03
C PRO A 867 -20.04 -56.72 8.97
N ALA A 868 -19.98 -58.03 9.22
CA ALA A 868 -20.88 -58.95 8.52
C ALA A 868 -22.33 -58.73 9.01
N SER A 869 -23.31 -58.75 8.11
CA SER A 869 -24.74 -58.69 8.47
C SER A 869 -25.11 -59.83 9.42
N PHE A 870 -25.89 -59.52 10.47
CA PHE A 870 -26.21 -60.42 11.59
C PHE A 870 -25.02 -60.84 12.47
N ASN A 871 -23.99 -59.99 12.60
CA ASN A 871 -22.90 -60.14 13.56
C ASN A 871 -23.20 -59.42 14.89
N TRP A 872 -22.82 -60.01 16.01
CA TRP A 872 -23.14 -59.60 17.39
C TRP A 872 -22.48 -58.28 17.88
N ILE A 873 -21.77 -57.59 17.00
CA ILE A 873 -21.22 -56.23 17.24
C ILE A 873 -22.18 -55.12 16.80
N VAL A 874 -23.16 -55.47 15.96
CA VAL A 874 -24.17 -54.57 15.41
C VAL A 874 -25.22 -54.28 16.47
N ASP A 875 -25.66 -53.03 16.60
CA ASP A 875 -26.63 -52.57 17.63
C ASP A 875 -26.24 -52.92 19.10
N ALA A 876 -24.97 -53.27 19.33
CA ALA A 876 -24.49 -53.90 20.56
C ALA A 876 -23.54 -53.03 21.41
N GLY A 877 -23.25 -51.82 20.95
CA GLY A 877 -22.34 -50.86 21.57
C GLY A 877 -22.96 -50.07 22.72
N ASP A 878 -22.57 -48.80 22.89
CA ASP A 878 -23.13 -47.93 23.93
C ASP A 878 -24.51 -47.36 23.52
N PRO A 879 -25.60 -47.60 24.29
CA PRO A 879 -26.92 -47.02 24.03
C PRO A 879 -26.99 -45.49 24.12
N ALA A 880 -25.96 -44.83 24.66
CA ALA A 880 -25.84 -43.37 24.68
C ALA A 880 -24.91 -42.83 23.57
N CYS A 881 -24.29 -43.70 22.77
CA CYS A 881 -23.42 -43.36 21.65
C CYS A 881 -22.32 -42.32 21.99
N LEU A 882 -21.66 -42.41 23.13
CA LEU A 882 -20.70 -41.36 23.53
C LEU A 882 -19.34 -41.43 22.81
N ASP A 883 -18.68 -40.29 22.62
CA ASP A 883 -17.32 -40.18 22.04
C ASP A 883 -16.28 -40.96 22.86
N ARG A 884 -16.48 -40.99 24.18
CA ARG A 884 -15.66 -41.66 25.21
C ARG A 884 -16.50 -41.85 26.49
N PRO A 885 -16.00 -42.57 27.51
CA PRO A 885 -16.76 -42.84 28.74
C PRO A 885 -17.22 -41.57 29.47
N GLY A 886 -18.54 -41.30 29.42
CA GLY A 886 -19.14 -40.13 30.05
C GLY A 886 -18.84 -38.80 29.36
N GLY A 887 -18.50 -38.83 28.06
CA GLY A 887 -18.37 -37.65 27.23
C GLY A 887 -19.68 -37.20 26.56
N GLU A 888 -19.59 -36.76 25.31
CA GLU A 888 -20.70 -36.20 24.52
C GLU A 888 -21.14 -37.18 23.42
N PRO A 889 -22.37 -37.06 22.86
CA PRO A 889 -22.83 -37.94 21.78
C PRO A 889 -21.95 -37.85 20.51
N LEU A 890 -21.40 -39.00 20.10
CA LEU A 890 -20.73 -39.23 18.83
C LEU A 890 -21.78 -39.39 17.74
N LEU A 891 -22.02 -38.33 16.96
CA LEU A 891 -23.10 -38.29 15.96
C LEU A 891 -22.79 -39.04 14.65
N ILE A 892 -21.52 -39.43 14.42
CA ILE A 892 -21.06 -40.05 13.17
C ILE A 892 -20.00 -41.14 13.39
N ASP A 893 -19.90 -42.10 12.47
CA ASP A 893 -18.83 -43.11 12.39
C ASP A 893 -17.57 -42.60 11.65
N GLN A 894 -16.58 -43.48 11.41
CA GLN A 894 -15.33 -43.13 10.71
C GLN A 894 -15.56 -42.53 9.31
N ARG A 895 -16.65 -42.90 8.64
CA ARG A 895 -16.97 -42.48 7.27
C ARG A 895 -17.79 -41.20 7.22
N GLY A 896 -18.39 -40.81 8.35
CA GLY A 896 -19.40 -39.75 8.42
C GLY A 896 -20.85 -40.28 8.43
N ALA A 897 -21.08 -41.60 8.49
CA ALA A 897 -22.43 -42.15 8.59
C ALA A 897 -23.02 -41.90 9.99
N VAL A 898 -24.32 -41.59 10.06
CA VAL A 898 -25.01 -41.17 11.29
C VAL A 898 -25.03 -42.29 12.34
N ARG A 899 -24.88 -41.92 13.62
CA ARG A 899 -25.06 -42.80 14.78
C ARG A 899 -26.14 -42.29 15.76
N PRO A 900 -26.92 -43.16 16.43
CA PRO A 900 -27.05 -44.59 16.14
C PRO A 900 -27.82 -44.85 14.84
N ALA A 901 -27.57 -45.98 14.20
CA ALA A 901 -28.41 -46.54 13.13
C ALA A 901 -28.92 -47.93 13.50
N ASP A 902 -30.05 -48.35 12.92
CA ASP A 902 -30.54 -49.73 13.02
C ASP A 902 -29.85 -50.56 11.93
N GLY A 903 -29.00 -51.49 12.36
CA GLY A 903 -28.14 -52.30 11.50
C GLY A 903 -28.50 -53.79 11.46
N ASP A 904 -29.28 -54.29 12.43
CA ASP A 904 -29.75 -55.69 12.48
C ASP A 904 -31.23 -55.92 12.10
N GLU A 905 -31.97 -54.84 11.80
CA GLU A 905 -33.37 -54.79 11.36
C GLU A 905 -34.43 -55.16 12.43
N ASP A 906 -34.10 -55.06 13.74
CA ASP A 906 -35.01 -55.30 14.88
C ASP A 906 -36.01 -54.16 15.18
N ALA A 907 -35.78 -52.95 14.65
CA ALA A 907 -36.45 -51.67 14.98
C ALA A 907 -35.91 -50.94 16.23
N THR A 908 -34.67 -51.21 16.64
CA THR A 908 -34.03 -50.61 17.84
C THR A 908 -32.59 -50.13 17.59
N ALA A 909 -32.43 -49.01 16.87
CA ALA A 909 -31.13 -48.36 16.65
C ALA A 909 -30.32 -48.12 17.94
N GLN A 910 -29.12 -48.70 18.01
CA GLN A 910 -28.11 -48.54 19.06
C GLN A 910 -26.71 -48.52 18.40
N CYS A 911 -25.74 -47.80 18.96
CA CYS A 911 -24.43 -47.71 18.32
C CYS A 911 -23.77 -49.09 18.10
N ASP A 912 -23.12 -49.27 16.95
CA ASP A 912 -22.21 -50.38 16.70
C ASP A 912 -20.96 -50.26 17.56
N ARG A 913 -20.32 -51.42 17.81
CA ARG A 913 -18.97 -51.47 18.39
C ARG A 913 -17.94 -51.19 17.31
N GLY A 914 -16.94 -50.36 17.62
CA GLY A 914 -15.84 -50.05 16.71
C GLY A 914 -16.11 -48.86 15.79
N ALA A 915 -15.28 -48.72 14.76
CA ALA A 915 -15.16 -47.51 13.93
C ALA A 915 -16.27 -47.31 12.88
N TYR A 916 -17.09 -48.34 12.65
CA TYR A 916 -18.09 -48.40 11.59
C TYR A 916 -19.47 -48.53 12.23
N GLU A 917 -20.48 -47.87 11.66
CA GLU A 917 -21.90 -48.06 11.99
C GLU A 917 -22.63 -48.75 10.83
N LEU A 918 -23.20 -49.94 11.07
CA LEU A 918 -24.08 -50.59 10.11
C LEU A 918 -25.48 -49.95 10.13
N SER A 919 -26.04 -49.75 8.95
CA SER A 919 -27.38 -49.19 8.75
C SER A 919 -28.13 -49.99 7.69
N GLU A 920 -29.47 -49.93 7.67
CA GLU A 920 -30.25 -50.25 6.48
C GLU A 920 -29.69 -49.49 5.25
N ASN A 921 -29.75 -50.13 4.07
CA ASN A 921 -29.14 -49.64 2.84
C ASN A 921 -30.19 -49.40 1.73
N ALA A 922 -30.25 -48.17 1.25
CA ALA A 922 -31.07 -47.70 0.16
C ALA A 922 -30.29 -47.63 -1.16
N ARG A 923 -30.86 -48.11 -2.28
CA ARG A 923 -30.23 -47.99 -3.60
C ARG A 923 -30.56 -46.64 -4.24
N VAL A 924 -29.56 -45.81 -4.49
CA VAL A 924 -29.68 -44.72 -5.47
C VAL A 924 -29.21 -45.25 -6.83
N SER A 925 -30.00 -44.98 -7.87
CA SER A 925 -29.69 -45.35 -9.25
C SER A 925 -29.74 -44.12 -10.16
N VAL A 926 -28.72 -43.96 -10.99
CA VAL A 926 -28.61 -42.86 -11.95
C VAL A 926 -28.58 -43.42 -13.36
N LEU A 927 -29.33 -42.79 -14.27
CA LEU A 927 -29.22 -42.95 -15.71
C LEU A 927 -28.60 -41.68 -16.30
N VAL A 928 -27.68 -41.81 -17.26
CA VAL A 928 -27.21 -40.72 -18.11
C VAL A 928 -27.72 -40.97 -19.52
N ASP A 929 -28.53 -40.06 -20.06
CA ASP A 929 -29.21 -40.26 -21.35
C ASP A 929 -28.24 -40.30 -22.55
N ASP A 930 -27.27 -39.39 -22.62
CA ASP A 930 -26.13 -39.47 -23.52
C ASP A 930 -24.79 -39.28 -22.80
N ALA A 931 -24.23 -40.41 -22.37
CA ALA A 931 -22.92 -40.50 -21.74
C ALA A 931 -21.73 -40.11 -22.66
N ALA A 932 -21.95 -39.84 -23.95
CA ALA A 932 -20.94 -39.20 -24.80
C ALA A 932 -20.83 -37.68 -24.57
N LEU A 933 -21.82 -37.08 -23.87
CA LEU A 933 -21.90 -35.64 -23.62
C LEU A 933 -21.59 -35.26 -22.16
N GLY A 934 -21.72 -36.19 -21.22
CA GLY A 934 -21.40 -35.94 -19.82
C GLY A 934 -21.40 -37.18 -18.93
N ARG A 935 -21.00 -36.94 -17.68
CA ARG A 935 -20.80 -37.93 -16.60
C ARG A 935 -21.52 -37.48 -15.33
N VAL A 936 -21.84 -38.43 -14.45
CA VAL A 936 -22.38 -38.16 -13.11
C VAL A 936 -21.56 -38.90 -12.06
N GLN A 937 -21.19 -38.19 -11.00
CA GLN A 937 -20.53 -38.71 -9.80
C GLN A 937 -21.34 -38.38 -8.54
N SER A 938 -21.17 -39.15 -7.46
CA SER A 938 -21.77 -38.85 -6.14
C SER A 938 -20.76 -38.49 -5.05
N SER A 939 -21.22 -37.69 -4.09
CA SER A 939 -20.67 -37.58 -2.74
C SER A 939 -21.78 -37.91 -1.71
N PRO A 940 -21.63 -38.93 -0.84
CA PRO A 940 -20.50 -39.88 -0.75
C PRO A 940 -20.25 -40.66 -2.04
N THR A 941 -19.04 -41.21 -2.19
CA THR A 941 -18.62 -41.96 -3.38
C THR A 941 -19.44 -43.24 -3.57
N GLY A 942 -19.82 -43.54 -4.82
CA GLY A 942 -20.54 -44.78 -5.16
C GLY A 942 -21.21 -44.77 -6.53
N ILE A 943 -21.79 -43.64 -6.94
CA ILE A 943 -22.26 -43.41 -8.31
C ILE A 943 -21.08 -42.92 -9.14
N TRP A 944 -20.82 -43.60 -10.25
CA TRP A 944 -19.98 -43.12 -11.34
C TRP A 944 -20.59 -43.63 -12.66
N CYS A 945 -21.26 -42.74 -13.38
CA CYS A 945 -21.94 -43.00 -14.65
C CYS A 945 -21.30 -42.11 -15.74
N GLY A 946 -21.08 -42.65 -16.93
CA GLY A 946 -20.53 -41.90 -18.07
C GLY A 946 -19.73 -42.72 -19.09
N GLU A 947 -19.65 -44.05 -18.98
CA GLU A 947 -18.76 -44.88 -19.81
C GLU A 947 -19.51 -45.65 -20.92
N GLY A 948 -20.29 -44.95 -21.75
CA GLY A 948 -20.92 -45.58 -22.91
C GLY A 948 -21.97 -44.75 -23.64
N THR A 949 -23.07 -45.40 -24.00
CA THR A 949 -24.26 -44.78 -24.62
C THR A 949 -25.49 -45.24 -23.84
N ASN A 950 -26.23 -44.32 -23.21
CA ASN A 950 -27.25 -44.63 -22.19
C ASN A 950 -26.65 -45.46 -21.04
N ASP A 951 -25.79 -44.85 -20.23
CA ASP A 951 -25.11 -45.52 -19.11
C ASP A 951 -25.95 -45.47 -17.83
N SER A 952 -26.02 -46.57 -17.09
CA SER A 952 -26.79 -46.66 -15.84
C SER A 952 -26.02 -47.37 -14.72
N CYS A 953 -25.75 -46.61 -13.67
CA CYS A 953 -24.99 -47.04 -12.50
C CYS A 953 -25.85 -46.89 -11.24
N SER A 954 -25.59 -47.71 -10.23
CA SER A 954 -26.33 -47.64 -8.95
C SER A 954 -25.48 -48.16 -7.80
N ALA A 955 -25.61 -47.50 -6.66
CA ALA A 955 -24.90 -47.83 -5.43
C ALA A 955 -25.88 -47.94 -4.26
N LEU A 956 -25.40 -48.55 -3.17
CA LEU A 956 -26.10 -48.57 -1.89
C LEU A 956 -25.53 -47.46 -1.02
N PHE A 957 -26.43 -46.71 -0.38
CA PHE A 957 -26.13 -45.68 0.60
C PHE A 957 -26.93 -46.00 1.87
N SER A 958 -26.49 -45.48 3.03
CA SER A 958 -27.29 -45.58 4.26
C SER A 958 -28.69 -45.00 4.06
N LEU A 959 -29.71 -45.63 4.66
CA LEU A 959 -31.08 -45.11 4.64
C LEU A 959 -31.11 -43.65 5.14
N ASP A 960 -31.90 -42.82 4.48
CA ASP A 960 -32.05 -41.39 4.72
C ASP A 960 -30.76 -40.53 4.59
N ALA A 961 -29.65 -41.09 4.10
CA ALA A 961 -28.44 -40.31 3.80
C ALA A 961 -28.66 -39.31 2.66
N GLU A 962 -28.05 -38.12 2.75
CA GLU A 962 -28.01 -37.18 1.63
C GLU A 962 -26.88 -37.56 0.66
N VAL A 963 -27.25 -37.80 -0.59
CA VAL A 963 -26.35 -38.13 -1.70
C VAL A 963 -26.36 -36.97 -2.68
N VAL A 964 -25.24 -36.26 -2.76
CA VAL A 964 -25.04 -35.15 -3.69
C VAL A 964 -24.56 -35.72 -5.03
N LEU A 965 -25.35 -35.55 -6.08
CA LEU A 965 -25.06 -35.96 -7.45
C LEU A 965 -24.59 -34.75 -8.26
N THR A 966 -23.41 -34.84 -8.86
CA THR A 966 -22.83 -33.79 -9.71
C THR A 966 -22.76 -34.27 -11.14
N ALA A 967 -23.47 -33.58 -12.04
CA ALA A 967 -23.36 -33.75 -13.47
C ALA A 967 -22.22 -32.87 -14.02
N THR A 968 -21.35 -33.45 -14.86
CA THR A 968 -20.20 -32.77 -15.47
C THR A 968 -20.15 -33.08 -16.96
N LEU A 969 -19.85 -32.10 -17.80
CA LEU A 969 -19.73 -32.31 -19.24
C LEU A 969 -18.51 -33.15 -19.59
N ALA A 970 -18.56 -33.83 -20.73
CA ALA A 970 -17.42 -34.52 -21.31
C ALA A 970 -16.59 -33.51 -22.13
N SER A 971 -15.30 -33.41 -21.84
CA SER A 971 -14.41 -32.39 -22.42
C SER A 971 -14.32 -32.48 -23.94
N GLY A 972 -14.68 -31.40 -24.63
CA GLY A 972 -14.72 -31.36 -26.10
C GLY A 972 -15.95 -32.00 -26.77
N SER A 973 -16.94 -32.49 -26.01
CA SER A 973 -18.18 -33.08 -26.55
C SER A 973 -19.07 -32.11 -27.34
N GLY A 974 -19.04 -30.83 -26.98
CA GLY A 974 -20.03 -29.84 -27.43
C GLY A 974 -21.42 -30.06 -26.81
N GLY A 975 -21.50 -30.75 -25.67
CA GLY A 975 -22.75 -30.95 -24.92
C GLY A 975 -23.13 -29.76 -24.02
N GLU A 976 -24.40 -29.74 -23.62
CA GLU A 976 -25.02 -28.88 -22.62
C GLU A 976 -25.82 -29.78 -21.65
N PHE A 977 -25.71 -29.52 -20.34
CA PHE A 977 -26.54 -30.19 -19.33
C PHE A 977 -27.84 -29.42 -19.12
N ILE A 978 -28.98 -30.05 -19.42
CA ILE A 978 -30.29 -29.37 -19.43
C ILE A 978 -31.16 -29.66 -18.20
N GLY A 979 -30.70 -30.51 -17.27
CA GLY A 979 -31.36 -30.77 -16.00
C GLY A 979 -31.52 -32.26 -15.67
N TRP A 980 -32.32 -32.54 -14.65
CA TRP A 980 -32.61 -33.90 -14.18
C TRP A 980 -34.07 -34.29 -14.30
N GLU A 981 -34.33 -35.60 -14.40
CA GLU A 981 -35.63 -36.23 -14.13
C GLU A 981 -35.59 -37.14 -12.88
N GLY A 982 -36.74 -37.58 -12.40
CA GLY A 982 -36.86 -38.41 -11.19
C GLY A 982 -36.70 -37.57 -9.91
N ALA A 983 -35.98 -38.09 -8.91
CA ALA A 983 -35.85 -37.42 -7.61
C ALA A 983 -35.16 -36.04 -7.65
N CYS A 984 -34.26 -35.81 -8.62
CA CYS A 984 -33.57 -34.54 -8.82
C CYS A 984 -34.36 -33.48 -9.61
N ALA A 985 -35.59 -33.76 -10.04
CA ALA A 985 -36.28 -32.95 -11.04
C ALA A 985 -36.42 -31.46 -10.64
N GLY A 986 -35.81 -30.58 -11.45
CA GLY A 986 -35.79 -29.14 -11.24
C GLY A 986 -34.61 -28.59 -10.42
N GLN A 987 -33.67 -29.43 -10.00
CA GLN A 987 -32.37 -29.00 -9.44
C GLN A 987 -31.35 -28.67 -10.55
N GLY A 988 -30.25 -28.00 -10.20
CA GLY A 988 -29.17 -27.61 -11.14
C GLY A 988 -28.21 -28.75 -11.47
N ALA A 989 -27.04 -28.45 -12.03
CA ALA A 989 -26.00 -29.46 -12.32
C ALA A 989 -25.52 -30.24 -11.08
N VAL A 990 -25.64 -29.65 -9.90
CA VAL A 990 -25.59 -30.34 -8.61
C VAL A 990 -27.01 -30.57 -8.11
N CYS A 991 -27.31 -31.81 -7.73
CA CYS A 991 -28.56 -32.23 -7.10
C CYS A 991 -28.26 -32.89 -5.75
N THR A 992 -29.10 -32.67 -4.73
CA THR A 992 -29.11 -33.49 -3.51
C THR A 992 -30.31 -34.44 -3.51
N VAL A 993 -30.07 -35.72 -3.25
CA VAL A 993 -31.06 -36.79 -3.12
C VAL A 993 -30.97 -37.41 -1.72
N THR A 994 -32.06 -37.40 -0.96
CA THR A 994 -32.16 -38.21 0.27
C THR A 994 -32.44 -39.67 -0.09
N ALA A 995 -31.63 -40.61 0.40
CA ALA A 995 -31.74 -42.05 0.18
C ALA A 995 -32.86 -42.69 1.03
N ALA A 996 -34.07 -42.13 0.96
CA ALA A 996 -35.26 -42.54 1.71
C ALA A 996 -35.92 -43.80 1.11
N GLY A 997 -35.16 -44.90 1.08
CA GLY A 997 -35.47 -46.11 0.31
C GLY A 997 -34.87 -46.05 -1.12
N ASN A 998 -35.25 -46.99 -1.99
CA ASN A 998 -34.69 -47.03 -3.35
C ASN A 998 -35.13 -45.82 -4.20
N VAL A 999 -34.18 -45.08 -4.76
CA VAL A 999 -34.40 -43.87 -5.56
C VAL A 999 -33.82 -44.02 -6.97
N GLU A 1000 -34.50 -43.47 -7.96
CA GLU A 1000 -34.06 -43.40 -9.37
C GLU A 1000 -34.08 -41.94 -9.88
N THR A 1001 -33.08 -41.56 -10.67
CA THR A 1001 -32.98 -40.24 -11.32
C THR A 1001 -32.22 -40.33 -12.65
N THR A 1002 -32.47 -39.38 -13.55
CA THR A 1002 -31.83 -39.31 -14.86
C THR A 1002 -31.16 -37.95 -15.04
N ALA A 1003 -29.89 -37.92 -15.42
CA ALA A 1003 -29.22 -36.72 -15.94
C ALA A 1003 -29.49 -36.57 -17.44
N LEU A 1004 -29.85 -35.36 -17.87
CA LEU A 1004 -30.14 -35.04 -19.28
C LEU A 1004 -29.06 -34.15 -19.90
N PHE A 1005 -28.45 -34.63 -20.98
CA PHE A 1005 -27.46 -33.91 -21.78
C PHE A 1005 -27.90 -33.83 -23.25
N VAL A 1006 -27.66 -32.69 -23.89
CA VAL A 1006 -27.94 -32.48 -25.34
C VAL A 1006 -26.75 -31.86 -26.05
N LEU A 1007 -26.61 -32.08 -27.35
CA LEU A 1007 -25.64 -31.34 -28.16
C LEU A 1007 -26.06 -29.87 -28.27
N ALA A 1008 -25.14 -28.97 -27.92
CA ALA A 1008 -25.34 -27.54 -28.09
C ALA A 1008 -25.55 -27.19 -29.58
N ALA A 1009 -26.49 -26.29 -29.85
CA ALA A 1009 -26.83 -25.92 -31.22
C ALA A 1009 -25.69 -25.13 -31.88
N GLN A 1010 -25.01 -25.73 -32.87
CA GLN A 1010 -23.84 -25.11 -33.50
C GLN A 1010 -24.17 -23.77 -34.20
N PRO A 1011 -23.22 -22.82 -34.21
CA PRO A 1011 -23.29 -21.62 -35.04
C PRO A 1011 -23.44 -21.95 -36.53
N ASP A 1012 -24.40 -21.29 -37.18
CA ASP A 1012 -24.71 -21.44 -38.60
C ASP A 1012 -25.23 -20.12 -39.19
N PHE A 1013 -25.37 -20.03 -40.51
CA PHE A 1013 -25.99 -18.88 -41.16
C PHE A 1013 -27.04 -19.28 -42.20
N LEU A 1014 -27.97 -18.37 -42.46
CA LEU A 1014 -28.88 -18.41 -43.59
C LEU A 1014 -28.43 -17.41 -44.66
N LEU A 1015 -28.79 -17.67 -45.91
CA LEU A 1015 -28.59 -16.79 -47.05
C LEU A 1015 -29.93 -16.62 -47.78
N GLY A 1016 -30.35 -15.37 -48.00
CA GLY A 1016 -31.61 -15.06 -48.68
C GLY A 1016 -31.50 -13.84 -49.61
N CYS A 1017 -32.48 -13.70 -50.50
CA CYS A 1017 -32.67 -12.50 -51.33
C CYS A 1017 -34.13 -12.05 -51.28
N GLU A 1018 -34.36 -10.74 -51.23
CA GLU A 1018 -35.69 -10.15 -51.19
C GLU A 1018 -36.43 -10.42 -52.50
N GLY A 1019 -37.52 -11.19 -52.39
CA GLY A 1019 -38.24 -11.71 -53.55
C GLY A 1019 -37.68 -13.06 -54.02
N GLY A 1020 -38.11 -14.15 -53.37
CA GLY A 1020 -37.97 -15.53 -53.88
C GLY A 1020 -38.86 -15.82 -55.10
N SER A 1021 -38.91 -14.86 -56.03
CA SER A 1021 -39.82 -14.75 -57.16
C SER A 1021 -39.14 -13.91 -58.25
N THR A 1022 -39.37 -14.26 -59.51
CA THR A 1022 -38.63 -13.79 -60.67
C THR A 1022 -38.49 -12.25 -60.76
N VAL A 1023 -37.25 -11.77 -60.90
CA VAL A 1023 -36.90 -10.35 -61.15
C VAL A 1023 -36.96 -10.06 -62.64
N GLU A 1024 -37.64 -8.98 -63.04
CA GLU A 1024 -37.83 -8.62 -64.45
C GLU A 1024 -36.77 -7.59 -64.91
N VAL A 1025 -36.10 -7.86 -66.04
CA VAL A 1025 -35.05 -7.00 -66.62
C VAL A 1025 -35.22 -6.93 -68.14
N GLN A 1026 -35.09 -5.74 -68.74
CA GLN A 1026 -35.11 -5.64 -70.21
C GLN A 1026 -33.82 -6.22 -70.83
N GLU A 1027 -33.90 -6.73 -72.06
CA GLU A 1027 -32.71 -7.02 -72.87
C GLU A 1027 -31.81 -5.77 -72.96
N GLY A 1028 -30.52 -5.89 -72.62
CA GLY A 1028 -29.60 -4.74 -72.48
C GLY A 1028 -29.68 -3.99 -71.14
N GLY A 1029 -30.57 -4.38 -70.24
CA GLY A 1029 -30.82 -3.73 -68.95
C GLY A 1029 -30.00 -4.29 -67.78
N THR A 1030 -30.14 -3.64 -66.62
CA THR A 1030 -29.53 -4.07 -65.35
C THR A 1030 -30.52 -3.79 -64.22
N ALA A 1031 -30.61 -4.72 -63.27
CA ALA A 1031 -31.38 -4.56 -62.04
C ALA A 1031 -30.51 -4.79 -60.79
N GLN A 1032 -31.03 -4.38 -59.64
CA GLN A 1032 -30.42 -4.60 -58.34
C GLN A 1032 -31.42 -5.30 -57.42
N VAL A 1033 -30.94 -6.28 -56.68
CA VAL A 1033 -31.73 -7.13 -55.77
C VAL A 1033 -31.08 -7.07 -54.40
N SER A 1034 -31.86 -6.91 -53.35
CA SER A 1034 -31.38 -6.93 -51.96
C SER A 1034 -31.23 -8.37 -51.50
N CYS A 1035 -30.13 -8.69 -50.83
CA CYS A 1035 -29.85 -10.02 -50.26
C CYS A 1035 -29.26 -9.88 -48.87
N SER A 1036 -29.28 -10.93 -48.07
CA SER A 1036 -28.77 -10.92 -46.70
C SER A 1036 -28.18 -12.25 -46.26
N VAL A 1037 -27.19 -12.16 -45.36
CA VAL A 1037 -26.73 -13.25 -44.51
C VAL A 1037 -27.32 -13.02 -43.12
N GLU A 1038 -27.85 -14.05 -42.48
CA GLU A 1038 -28.49 -13.99 -41.16
C GLU A 1038 -27.81 -15.01 -40.23
N SER A 1039 -27.41 -14.55 -39.04
CA SER A 1039 -26.81 -15.39 -37.99
C SER A 1039 -27.84 -16.33 -37.40
N VAL A 1040 -27.43 -17.56 -37.13
CA VAL A 1040 -28.14 -18.54 -36.32
C VAL A 1040 -27.18 -19.06 -35.24
N ASN A 1041 -27.62 -19.06 -33.98
CA ASN A 1041 -26.83 -19.51 -32.81
C ASN A 1041 -25.49 -18.77 -32.68
N GLY A 1042 -25.49 -17.43 -32.66
CA GLY A 1042 -24.32 -16.60 -32.40
C GLY A 1042 -23.27 -16.51 -33.53
N TYR A 1043 -23.57 -17.03 -34.72
CA TYR A 1043 -22.66 -17.02 -35.87
C TYR A 1043 -22.24 -15.59 -36.27
N SER A 1044 -20.92 -15.36 -36.29
CA SER A 1044 -20.32 -14.02 -36.48
C SER A 1044 -19.07 -14.05 -37.36
N GLN A 1045 -18.90 -15.09 -38.19
CA GLN A 1045 -17.77 -15.22 -39.12
C GLN A 1045 -18.09 -14.68 -40.52
N ALA A 1046 -17.04 -14.45 -41.32
CA ALA A 1046 -17.18 -13.86 -42.65
C ALA A 1046 -17.65 -14.89 -43.69
N VAL A 1047 -18.80 -14.63 -44.30
CA VAL A 1047 -19.36 -15.43 -45.41
C VAL A 1047 -18.91 -14.84 -46.73
N SER A 1048 -18.11 -15.59 -47.49
CA SER A 1048 -17.70 -15.26 -48.86
C SER A 1048 -18.87 -15.46 -49.83
N LEU A 1049 -19.08 -14.52 -50.76
CA LEU A 1049 -20.26 -14.45 -51.63
C LEU A 1049 -19.89 -14.63 -53.10
N LEU A 1050 -20.64 -15.49 -53.81
CA LEU A 1050 -20.55 -15.73 -55.24
C LEU A 1050 -21.95 -15.69 -55.88
N CYS A 1051 -22.02 -15.47 -57.20
CA CYS A 1051 -23.22 -15.70 -58.00
C CYS A 1051 -22.87 -16.56 -59.21
N PHE A 1052 -23.78 -17.47 -59.56
CA PHE A 1052 -23.71 -18.31 -60.75
C PHE A 1052 -24.93 -18.08 -61.64
N GLU A 1053 -24.72 -18.07 -62.95
CA GLU A 1053 -25.73 -17.70 -63.94
C GLU A 1053 -25.99 -18.83 -64.96
N SER A 1054 -27.24 -18.95 -65.40
CA SER A 1054 -27.68 -20.03 -66.31
C SER A 1054 -27.41 -19.77 -67.79
N ALA A 1055 -26.98 -18.55 -68.17
CA ALA A 1055 -26.62 -18.19 -69.54
C ALA A 1055 -25.45 -17.21 -69.58
N THR A 1056 -24.45 -17.48 -70.44
CA THR A 1056 -23.16 -16.75 -70.53
C THR A 1056 -23.25 -15.35 -71.17
N SER A 1057 -24.43 -14.74 -71.14
CA SER A 1057 -24.73 -13.39 -71.63
C SER A 1057 -25.41 -12.53 -70.55
N ILE A 1058 -25.67 -13.11 -69.39
CA ILE A 1058 -25.95 -12.43 -68.13
C ILE A 1058 -24.58 -12.14 -67.46
N ASP A 1059 -24.53 -11.17 -66.55
CA ASP A 1059 -23.41 -10.93 -65.63
C ASP A 1059 -24.01 -10.62 -64.24
N CYS A 1060 -23.75 -11.49 -63.27
CA CYS A 1060 -24.29 -11.43 -61.91
C CYS A 1060 -23.19 -11.23 -60.85
N GLN A 1061 -23.21 -10.11 -60.11
CA GLN A 1061 -22.17 -9.77 -59.13
C GLN A 1061 -22.73 -9.21 -57.81
N PRO A 1062 -22.35 -9.79 -56.64
CA PRO A 1062 -22.59 -9.19 -55.33
C PRO A 1062 -21.82 -7.87 -55.14
N SER A 1063 -22.39 -6.94 -54.37
CA SER A 1063 -21.77 -5.64 -54.03
C SER A 1063 -20.56 -5.75 -53.10
N ALA A 1064 -20.37 -6.91 -52.46
CA ALA A 1064 -19.22 -7.25 -51.63
C ALA A 1064 -18.88 -8.73 -51.84
N VAL A 1065 -17.59 -9.06 -51.92
CA VAL A 1065 -17.11 -10.45 -52.07
C VAL A 1065 -17.22 -11.27 -50.79
N SER A 1066 -17.47 -10.63 -49.65
CA SER A 1066 -17.83 -11.27 -48.38
C SER A 1066 -18.63 -10.31 -47.50
N VAL A 1067 -19.43 -10.87 -46.59
CA VAL A 1067 -20.13 -10.13 -45.53
C VAL A 1067 -20.03 -10.89 -44.20
N THR A 1068 -19.99 -10.16 -43.09
CA THR A 1068 -20.01 -10.72 -41.73
C THR A 1068 -21.31 -10.28 -41.05
N PRO A 1069 -22.22 -11.20 -40.67
CA PRO A 1069 -23.35 -10.84 -39.84
C PRO A 1069 -22.88 -10.51 -38.41
N PRO A 1070 -23.51 -9.55 -37.71
CA PRO A 1070 -23.40 -9.49 -36.26
C PRO A 1070 -24.05 -10.74 -35.64
N ALA A 1071 -23.54 -11.20 -34.50
CA ALA A 1071 -24.10 -12.34 -33.78
C ALA A 1071 -25.60 -12.13 -33.51
N ASP A 1072 -26.40 -13.11 -33.87
CA ASP A 1072 -27.88 -13.14 -33.82
C ASP A 1072 -28.58 -11.95 -34.50
N GLY A 1073 -27.92 -11.35 -35.50
CA GLY A 1073 -28.49 -10.39 -36.42
C GLY A 1073 -28.23 -10.73 -37.89
N SER A 1074 -28.54 -9.78 -38.79
CA SER A 1074 -28.43 -9.98 -40.23
C SER A 1074 -27.69 -8.81 -40.91
N GLN A 1075 -26.89 -9.14 -41.92
CA GLN A 1075 -26.13 -8.20 -42.73
C GLN A 1075 -26.58 -8.29 -44.20
N SER A 1076 -27.09 -7.18 -44.73
CA SER A 1076 -27.54 -7.07 -46.12
C SER A 1076 -26.41 -6.72 -47.09
N PHE A 1077 -26.58 -7.10 -48.36
CA PHE A 1077 -25.78 -6.73 -49.52
C PHE A 1077 -26.67 -6.58 -50.76
N THR A 1078 -26.16 -6.03 -51.85
CA THR A 1078 -26.91 -5.86 -53.11
C THR A 1078 -26.34 -6.78 -54.18
N LEU A 1079 -27.17 -7.54 -54.86
CA LEU A 1079 -26.82 -8.31 -56.06
C LEU A 1079 -27.13 -7.47 -57.31
N SER A 1080 -26.13 -7.21 -58.14
CA SER A 1080 -26.28 -6.54 -59.43
C SER A 1080 -26.43 -7.58 -60.53
N VAL A 1081 -27.49 -7.48 -61.34
CA VAL A 1081 -27.80 -8.44 -62.42
C VAL A 1081 -27.93 -7.69 -63.74
N ASN A 1082 -27.00 -7.92 -64.67
CA ASN A 1082 -27.00 -7.33 -66.00
C ASN A 1082 -27.45 -8.38 -67.04
N ALA A 1083 -28.49 -8.10 -67.81
CA ALA A 1083 -29.05 -9.03 -68.79
C ALA A 1083 -28.28 -9.06 -70.13
N GLY A 1084 -27.34 -8.13 -70.37
CA GLY A 1084 -26.47 -8.13 -71.54
C GLY A 1084 -27.21 -8.19 -72.87
N GLN A 1085 -26.91 -9.17 -73.72
CA GLN A 1085 -27.67 -9.45 -74.96
C GLN A 1085 -28.33 -10.83 -74.88
N THR A 1086 -28.88 -11.13 -73.70
CA THR A 1086 -29.64 -12.35 -73.44
C THR A 1086 -31.03 -12.22 -74.07
N PRO A 1087 -31.49 -13.18 -74.91
CA PRO A 1087 -32.82 -13.13 -75.49
C PRO A 1087 -33.94 -13.14 -74.43
N PRO A 1088 -35.12 -12.55 -74.73
CA PRO A 1088 -36.26 -12.61 -73.83
C PRO A 1088 -36.68 -14.04 -73.46
N GLY A 1089 -36.94 -14.27 -72.17
CA GLY A 1089 -37.22 -15.58 -71.59
C GLY A 1089 -36.88 -15.66 -70.09
N ASP A 1090 -37.21 -16.78 -69.46
CA ASP A 1090 -36.94 -17.02 -68.03
C ASP A 1090 -35.62 -17.78 -67.82
N TYR A 1091 -34.85 -17.32 -66.85
CA TYR A 1091 -33.51 -17.77 -66.47
C TYR A 1091 -33.43 -17.95 -64.94
N SER A 1092 -32.44 -18.70 -64.48
CA SER A 1092 -32.10 -18.82 -63.06
C SER A 1092 -30.71 -18.28 -62.74
N LEU A 1093 -30.61 -17.71 -61.54
CA LEU A 1093 -29.38 -17.31 -60.88
C LEU A 1093 -29.29 -18.06 -59.55
N LEU A 1094 -28.06 -18.29 -59.08
CA LEU A 1094 -27.78 -18.98 -57.82
C LEU A 1094 -26.73 -18.17 -57.06
N VAL A 1095 -27.14 -17.51 -55.97
CA VAL A 1095 -26.22 -16.85 -55.06
C VAL A 1095 -25.72 -17.89 -54.06
N GLU A 1096 -24.42 -17.94 -53.82
CA GLU A 1096 -23.79 -18.86 -52.88
C GLU A 1096 -23.01 -18.07 -51.81
N GLY A 1097 -23.11 -18.54 -50.56
CA GLY A 1097 -22.40 -18.02 -49.40
C GLY A 1097 -21.66 -19.15 -48.69
N SER A 1098 -20.37 -18.97 -48.40
CA SER A 1098 -19.57 -19.96 -47.65
C SER A 1098 -18.56 -19.34 -46.69
N ASP A 1099 -18.38 -19.98 -45.52
CA ASP A 1099 -17.34 -19.67 -44.53
C ASP A 1099 -16.06 -20.52 -44.70
N GLY A 1100 -16.09 -21.51 -45.60
CA GLY A 1100 -15.04 -22.50 -45.82
C GLY A 1100 -15.41 -23.93 -45.42
N GLU A 1101 -16.39 -24.12 -44.53
CA GLU A 1101 -16.94 -25.43 -44.10
C GLU A 1101 -18.41 -25.61 -44.54
N ARG A 1102 -19.21 -24.58 -44.29
CA ARG A 1102 -20.64 -24.48 -44.56
C ARG A 1102 -20.83 -23.79 -45.91
N VAL A 1103 -21.83 -24.22 -46.66
CA VAL A 1103 -22.28 -23.57 -47.90
C VAL A 1103 -23.79 -23.37 -47.82
N ARG A 1104 -24.27 -22.18 -48.16
CA ARG A 1104 -25.68 -21.81 -48.23
C ARG A 1104 -25.96 -21.22 -49.61
N GLN A 1105 -27.12 -21.50 -50.18
CA GLN A 1105 -27.47 -21.09 -51.53
C GLN A 1105 -28.87 -20.48 -51.59
N ALA A 1106 -28.99 -19.33 -52.25
CA ALA A 1106 -30.25 -18.65 -52.54
C ALA A 1106 -30.50 -18.65 -54.05
N GLY A 1107 -31.55 -19.35 -54.49
CA GLY A 1107 -31.99 -19.36 -55.87
C GLY A 1107 -32.84 -18.13 -56.21
N LEU A 1108 -32.53 -17.48 -57.34
CA LEU A 1108 -33.21 -16.26 -57.80
C LEU A 1108 -33.65 -16.44 -59.25
N GLY A 1109 -34.92 -16.14 -59.55
CA GLY A 1109 -35.42 -16.13 -60.93
C GLY A 1109 -35.10 -14.81 -61.63
N LEU A 1110 -34.80 -14.86 -62.93
CA LEU A 1110 -34.61 -13.70 -63.80
C LEU A 1110 -35.48 -13.84 -65.05
N SER A 1111 -36.39 -12.89 -65.32
CA SER A 1111 -37.15 -12.84 -66.58
C SER A 1111 -36.58 -11.72 -67.43
N VAL A 1112 -36.08 -12.05 -68.61
CA VAL A 1112 -35.62 -11.06 -69.59
C VAL A 1112 -36.78 -10.73 -70.52
N VAL A 1113 -37.10 -9.44 -70.69
CA VAL A 1113 -38.25 -8.97 -71.49
C VAL A 1113 -37.84 -8.09 -72.67
N GLU A 1114 -38.66 -8.07 -73.71
CA GLU A 1114 -38.41 -7.28 -74.93
C GLU A 1114 -38.28 -5.77 -74.64
N PRO A 1115 -37.33 -5.06 -75.28
CA PRO A 1115 -37.19 -3.62 -75.13
C PRO A 1115 -38.37 -2.89 -75.80
N VAL A 1116 -39.15 -2.16 -75.00
CA VAL A 1116 -40.44 -1.58 -75.41
C VAL A 1116 -40.27 -0.52 -76.52
N SER A 1117 -40.49 -0.92 -77.77
CA SER A 1117 -40.40 -0.01 -78.92
C SER A 1117 -41.62 0.92 -79.01
N GLY A 1118 -41.41 2.21 -78.74
CA GLY A 1118 -42.46 3.22 -78.76
C GLY A 1118 -42.90 3.61 -80.18
N ALA A 1119 -44.04 3.10 -80.64
CA ALA A 1119 -44.69 3.52 -81.89
C ALA A 1119 -46.21 3.72 -81.71
N LEU A 1120 -46.74 4.80 -82.31
CA LEU A 1120 -48.14 5.23 -82.20
C LEU A 1120 -49.05 4.50 -83.20
N PHE A 1121 -50.31 4.23 -82.84
CA PHE A 1121 -51.51 4.76 -83.53
C PHE A 1121 -52.81 4.42 -82.76
N SER A 1122 -53.94 5.06 -83.12
CA SER A 1122 -55.29 4.81 -82.58
C SER A 1122 -55.98 3.60 -83.28
N ASP A 1123 -57.14 3.07 -82.87
CA ASP A 1123 -58.43 3.76 -82.72
C ASP A 1123 -59.48 2.89 -81.96
N ARG A 1124 -60.44 3.56 -81.29
CA ARG A 1124 -61.84 3.14 -81.01
C ARG A 1124 -62.28 2.13 -79.91
N PHE A 1125 -63.02 2.72 -78.96
CA PHE A 1125 -64.41 2.44 -78.53
C PHE A 1125 -64.80 1.16 -77.76
N GLU A 1126 -65.49 1.41 -76.63
CA GLU A 1126 -66.57 0.66 -75.95
C GLU A 1126 -66.35 -0.85 -75.66
N GLN A 1127 -66.66 -1.34 -74.45
CA GLN A 1127 -67.71 -0.91 -73.52
C GLN A 1127 -67.32 -1.10 -72.04
#